data_AF-A0A973IP35-F1
#
_entry.id   AF-A0A973IP35-F1
#
_cell.length_a   1.000
_cell.length_b   1.000
_cell.length_c   1.000
_cell.angle_alpha   90.00
_cell.angle_beta   90.00
_cell.angle_gamma   90.00
#
_symmetry.space_group_name_H-M   'P 1'
#
loop_
_entity.id
_entity.type
_entity.pdbx_description
1 polymer ?
#
loop_
_entity_poly.entity_id
_entity_poly.type
_entity_poly.pdbx_seq_one_letter_code
_entity_poly.pdbx_strand_id
1 'polypeptide(L)'
;MIKKFFTIVLAFILVMELFAQQQIQRKRKCATDEIHQHLIQSDPTYLERYNKLQEFTAKFVAEHPNGYSPKAVVTVPVVVHIVLSPTQHAQFPDSRVTEQIQVLNQDFAGLNPHSMGPFSSSLKANTELQFCLAQIDPQGNPTSGIERRDYTGPQWGTNSGVKHYSQGGLDAWDPNKYLNLWICDLGNGLCGYALYPVAPLSDEFGLVNHWEYTGVTGAVAPYNLGGTGTHEIGHCFNLIHIWGDQSGCTPDDQCADTPPQDVETYGNPTPPLTDACSPNAPGIMFMNFMDYVDDIAYANFTPDQKLRIQACFAPGGPLEQLGQSTACTMSSPDTVHVNFSGNPLSIPVGSTVDFTDLSTGNPTTWQWTFTGGTPNTSTLQNPTGIQYNAVGTYAVKLKASNAISSDSLTKQNYIEVYDPNAVHADFTANNTTILVGGTVQFTDLSTNSPTSWSWNFAGGTPATSTVQNPTVTYNTAGIYNVSLTASNGTSSDSEIKNNYITVLDSSDAPHANFTADYTTIQSGMSVNFTNLSTGFYDSLVWIFEGATPNTSTNQNPTNITYDSISCFDVTLILYSFLGNDTLVKHDYICVFDPSNADTVHANFHAITTRLIVQGGNVSFEDLSTGPITSWNWFFEGGNPSTSTVQHPSNINYSTPGIYDVRLVVSNGAFSDTLVKQDYIVVTTEVWPDPNGFCDTTSNIKQGEHPLVFIHLAPNKWGYIPGHNQSQIKYYADKQVNYTYTNVSGLLVPVVKAYGASPNNKVRFTVWDVDSLTGKPGNILGYKDEIINNFTPQLYKSVHFNTPINVNGKFFVGYQLWYNSPVDTFVVYMAPNRGVNGQNTLYLAKTPTDWKTITQFFNDTLIYNTSLAIQVVGCLVGIDELDLQQHMVVYPNPTYEKLTIEILDIEIKKADFEVYDLMGRKIDITVKNTYANHQFQLDVSSLKQGVYILKSKVNGLSINQRFTKL
;
A
#
# COMPACT_ATOMS: atom_id res chain seq x y z
N MET A 1 -48.45 6.24 -76.32
CA MET A 1 -47.17 5.74 -75.76
C MET A 1 -46.59 6.66 -74.68
N ILE A 2 -46.72 8.00 -74.79
CA ILE A 2 -46.11 8.97 -73.86
C ILE A 2 -46.76 8.97 -72.44
N LYS A 3 -48.08 8.75 -72.32
CA LYS A 3 -48.74 8.71 -71.00
C LYS A 3 -48.38 7.49 -70.13
N LYS A 4 -48.08 6.31 -70.70
CA LYS A 4 -47.70 5.11 -69.92
C LYS A 4 -46.24 5.17 -69.44
N PHE A 5 -45.36 5.87 -70.14
CA PHE A 5 -43.96 6.04 -69.74
C PHE A 5 -43.83 7.02 -68.57
N PHE A 6 -44.63 8.10 -68.56
CA PHE A 6 -44.64 9.08 -67.47
C PHE A 6 -45.19 8.52 -66.15
N THR A 7 -46.19 7.62 -66.19
CA THR A 7 -46.75 7.00 -64.97
C THR A 7 -45.82 5.97 -64.35
N ILE A 8 -45.03 5.26 -65.14
CA ILE A 8 -44.03 4.29 -64.63
C ILE A 8 -42.83 5.02 -64.03
N VAL A 9 -42.37 6.12 -64.65
CA VAL A 9 -41.28 6.94 -64.11
C VAL A 9 -41.69 7.68 -62.83
N LEU A 10 -42.91 8.23 -62.74
CA LEU A 10 -43.39 8.82 -61.48
C LEU A 10 -43.58 7.78 -60.37
N ALA A 11 -44.03 6.56 -60.68
CA ALA A 11 -44.15 5.50 -59.68
C ALA A 11 -42.77 5.00 -59.20
N PHE A 12 -41.75 4.98 -60.07
CA PHE A 12 -40.38 4.63 -59.69
C PHE A 12 -39.71 5.72 -58.84
N ILE A 13 -39.99 7.00 -59.14
CA ILE A 13 -39.49 8.14 -58.35
C ILE A 13 -40.19 8.22 -57.00
N LEU A 14 -41.51 7.98 -56.93
CA LEU A 14 -42.24 7.95 -55.65
C LEU A 14 -41.82 6.78 -54.76
N VAL A 15 -41.49 5.62 -55.35
CA VAL A 15 -40.92 4.47 -54.61
C VAL A 15 -39.49 4.77 -54.15
N MET A 16 -38.66 5.45 -54.96
CA MET A 16 -37.34 5.91 -54.52
C MET A 16 -37.41 7.00 -53.43
N GLU A 17 -38.40 7.89 -53.45
CA GLU A 17 -38.61 8.89 -52.39
C GLU A 17 -39.16 8.27 -51.09
N LEU A 18 -39.96 7.20 -51.17
CA LEU A 18 -40.38 6.41 -49.99
C LEU A 18 -39.26 5.53 -49.42
N PHE A 19 -38.26 5.13 -50.21
CA PHE A 19 -37.02 4.50 -49.70
C PHE A 19 -35.96 5.52 -49.23
N ALA A 20 -36.03 6.78 -49.67
CA ALA A 20 -35.11 7.85 -49.27
C ALA A 20 -35.52 8.58 -47.99
N GLN A 21 -36.75 8.41 -47.48
CA GLN A 21 -37.25 9.07 -46.27
C GLN A 21 -37.26 8.21 -45.00
N GLN A 22 -36.43 7.16 -44.93
CA GLN A 22 -36.16 6.48 -43.64
C GLN A 22 -34.72 5.98 -43.49
N GLN A 23 -33.72 6.73 -43.96
CA GLN A 23 -32.41 6.70 -43.31
C GLN A 23 -32.43 7.70 -42.16
N ILE A 24 -32.99 7.30 -41.03
CA ILE A 24 -32.61 7.91 -39.75
C ILE A 24 -31.11 7.68 -39.66
N GLN A 25 -30.29 8.75 -39.77
CA GLN A 25 -28.87 8.68 -39.40
C GLN A 25 -28.84 8.16 -37.96
N ARG A 26 -28.58 6.87 -37.78
CA ARG A 26 -28.43 6.28 -36.44
C ARG A 26 -27.13 6.85 -35.89
N LYS A 27 -27.25 7.63 -34.83
CA LYS A 27 -26.11 8.15 -34.06
C LYS A 27 -25.51 7.01 -33.24
N ARG A 28 -24.19 7.03 -33.02
CA ARG A 28 -23.53 6.09 -32.12
C ARG A 28 -24.14 6.29 -30.74
N LYS A 29 -24.39 5.19 -30.05
CA LYS A 29 -24.85 5.23 -28.67
C LYS A 29 -24.07 4.19 -27.89
N CYS A 30 -23.29 4.66 -26.91
CA CYS A 30 -22.72 3.84 -25.85
C CYS A 30 -23.51 4.08 -24.56
N ALA A 31 -23.66 3.05 -23.72
CA ALA A 31 -24.34 3.14 -22.43
C ALA A 31 -23.40 2.98 -21.21
N THR A 32 -22.09 3.09 -21.42
CA THR A 32 -21.09 2.94 -20.34
C THR A 32 -21.29 3.96 -19.22
N ASP A 33 -21.47 5.25 -19.52
CA ASP A 33 -21.74 6.25 -18.47
C ASP A 33 -23.08 5.99 -17.77
N GLU A 34 -24.15 5.67 -18.51
CA GLU A 34 -25.45 5.32 -17.92
C GLU A 34 -25.33 4.18 -16.89
N ILE A 35 -24.59 3.12 -17.25
CA ILE A 35 -24.32 1.99 -16.36
C ILE A 35 -23.40 2.40 -15.21
N HIS A 36 -22.37 3.21 -15.47
CA HIS A 36 -21.48 3.72 -14.43
C HIS A 36 -22.24 4.53 -13.37
N GLN A 37 -23.11 5.46 -13.79
CA GLN A 37 -23.98 6.22 -12.89
C GLN A 37 -24.95 5.30 -12.14
N HIS A 38 -25.49 4.27 -12.81
CA HIS A 38 -26.35 3.29 -12.14
C HIS A 38 -25.59 2.50 -11.07
N LEU A 39 -24.35 2.09 -11.34
CA LEU A 39 -23.50 1.38 -10.38
C LEU A 39 -23.13 2.26 -9.18
N ILE A 40 -22.85 3.55 -9.40
CA ILE A 40 -22.65 4.53 -8.31
C ILE A 40 -23.88 4.60 -7.41
N GLN A 41 -25.08 4.54 -7.99
CA GLN A 41 -26.34 4.64 -7.24
C GLN A 41 -26.76 3.32 -6.58
N SER A 42 -26.45 2.18 -7.20
CA SER A 42 -26.94 0.87 -6.78
C SER A 42 -25.98 0.10 -5.87
N ASP A 43 -24.67 0.35 -5.97
CA ASP A 43 -23.65 -0.23 -5.09
C ASP A 43 -22.96 0.88 -4.26
N PRO A 44 -23.20 0.93 -2.93
CA PRO A 44 -22.66 1.99 -2.07
C PRO A 44 -21.13 1.99 -1.97
N THR A 45 -20.46 0.91 -2.38
CA THR A 45 -19.01 0.78 -2.37
C THR A 45 -18.37 1.04 -3.73
N TYR A 46 -19.14 1.07 -4.81
CA TYR A 46 -18.61 1.19 -6.17
C TYR A 46 -17.89 2.52 -6.40
N LEU A 47 -18.45 3.64 -5.91
CA LEU A 47 -17.83 4.96 -6.06
C LEU A 47 -16.46 5.02 -5.35
N GLU A 48 -16.34 4.45 -4.16
CA GLU A 48 -15.06 4.40 -3.43
C GLU A 48 -14.03 3.56 -4.21
N ARG A 49 -14.42 2.40 -4.72
CA ARG A 49 -13.53 1.53 -5.51
C ARG A 49 -13.15 2.17 -6.85
N TYR A 50 -14.05 2.88 -7.50
CA TYR A 50 -13.78 3.65 -8.71
C TYR A 50 -12.82 4.82 -8.43
N ASN A 51 -12.99 5.53 -7.30
CA ASN A 51 -12.05 6.59 -6.89
C ASN A 51 -10.65 6.01 -6.64
N LYS A 52 -10.53 4.83 -6.01
CA LYS A 52 -9.24 4.13 -5.85
C LYS A 52 -8.59 3.79 -7.19
N LEU A 53 -9.37 3.37 -8.17
CA LEU A 53 -8.89 3.17 -9.55
C LEU A 53 -8.34 4.47 -10.14
N GLN A 54 -9.09 5.58 -10.05
CA GLN A 54 -8.63 6.88 -10.57
C GLN A 54 -7.39 7.41 -9.83
N GLU A 55 -7.33 7.27 -8.51
CA GLU A 55 -6.16 7.66 -7.71
C GLU A 55 -4.91 6.86 -8.08
N PHE A 56 -5.04 5.55 -8.27
CA PHE A 56 -3.95 4.70 -8.73
C PHE A 56 -3.47 5.12 -10.12
N THR A 57 -4.39 5.32 -11.07
CA THR A 57 -4.05 5.75 -12.43
C THR A 57 -3.40 7.13 -12.43
N ALA A 58 -3.91 8.10 -11.66
CA ALA A 58 -3.34 9.44 -11.56
C ALA A 58 -1.92 9.41 -10.99
N LYS A 59 -1.68 8.61 -9.95
CA LYS A 59 -0.34 8.39 -9.39
C LYS A 59 0.60 7.76 -10.41
N PHE A 60 0.15 6.72 -11.11
CA PHE A 60 0.95 6.03 -12.13
C PHE A 60 1.35 6.98 -13.27
N VAL A 61 0.42 7.80 -13.75
CA VAL A 61 0.67 8.83 -14.77
C VAL A 61 1.69 9.85 -14.28
N ALA A 62 1.53 10.35 -13.04
CA ALA A 62 2.45 11.33 -12.45
C ALA A 62 3.89 10.77 -12.26
N GLU A 63 4.03 9.49 -11.97
CA GLU A 63 5.32 8.80 -11.82
C GLU A 63 6.00 8.49 -13.16
N HIS A 64 5.25 8.51 -14.27
CA HIS A 64 5.74 8.18 -15.62
C HIS A 64 5.53 9.33 -16.63
N PRO A 65 6.03 10.56 -16.36
CA PRO A 65 5.77 11.74 -17.19
C PRO A 65 6.38 11.68 -18.60
N ASN A 66 7.28 10.70 -18.85
CA ASN A 66 7.89 10.47 -20.17
C ASN A 66 7.35 9.19 -20.83
N GLY A 67 6.21 8.67 -20.36
CA GLY A 67 5.63 7.41 -20.77
C GLY A 67 6.14 6.21 -19.96
N TYR A 68 5.41 5.11 -20.08
CA TYR A 68 5.73 3.81 -19.54
C TYR A 68 5.86 2.83 -20.72
N SER A 69 6.81 1.90 -20.64
CA SER A 69 6.93 0.82 -21.62
C SER A 69 7.10 -0.49 -20.87
N PRO A 70 6.14 -1.43 -21.00
CA PRO A 70 6.29 -2.75 -20.41
C PRO A 70 7.48 -3.47 -21.07
N LYS A 71 8.14 -4.37 -20.34
CA LYS A 71 9.31 -5.13 -20.85
C LYS A 71 8.97 -5.99 -22.08
N ALA A 72 7.70 -6.26 -22.34
CA ALA A 72 7.16 -6.96 -23.50
C ALA A 72 5.73 -6.47 -23.81
N VAL A 73 5.28 -6.67 -25.05
CA VAL A 73 3.89 -6.40 -25.46
C VAL A 73 2.94 -7.28 -24.63
N VAL A 74 1.92 -6.67 -24.04
CA VAL A 74 0.91 -7.39 -23.23
C VAL A 74 -0.10 -8.04 -24.16
N THR A 75 -0.32 -9.34 -23.99
CA THR A 75 -1.26 -10.12 -24.82
C THR A 75 -2.51 -10.42 -24.01
N VAL A 76 -3.65 -9.84 -24.42
CA VAL A 76 -4.93 -9.99 -23.71
C VAL A 76 -5.76 -11.11 -24.37
N PRO A 77 -6.06 -12.21 -23.66
CA PRO A 77 -6.96 -13.24 -24.17
C PRO A 77 -8.40 -12.75 -24.15
N VAL A 78 -9.10 -12.90 -25.28
CA VAL A 78 -10.50 -12.52 -25.44
C VAL A 78 -11.35 -13.77 -25.62
N VAL A 79 -12.42 -13.88 -24.85
CA VAL A 79 -13.50 -14.85 -25.11
C VAL A 79 -14.72 -14.09 -25.64
N VAL A 80 -15.35 -14.65 -26.67
CA VAL A 80 -16.46 -14.02 -27.37
C VAL A 80 -17.74 -14.83 -27.20
N HIS A 81 -18.68 -14.26 -26.45
CA HIS A 81 -19.96 -14.86 -26.08
C HIS A 81 -21.07 -14.38 -27.01
N ILE A 82 -21.49 -15.20 -27.97
CA ILE A 82 -22.47 -14.81 -28.99
C ILE A 82 -23.85 -15.34 -28.61
N VAL A 83 -24.77 -14.43 -28.26
CA VAL A 83 -26.14 -14.75 -27.84
C VAL A 83 -27.13 -14.13 -28.82
N LEU A 84 -27.57 -14.90 -29.82
CA LEU A 84 -28.35 -14.40 -30.95
C LEU A 84 -29.46 -15.37 -31.35
N SER A 85 -30.44 -14.90 -32.12
CA SER A 85 -31.41 -15.81 -32.74
C SER A 85 -30.75 -16.70 -33.80
N PRO A 86 -31.32 -17.88 -34.12
CA PRO A 86 -30.79 -18.75 -35.16
C PRO A 86 -30.60 -18.05 -36.52
N THR A 87 -31.48 -17.11 -36.86
CA THR A 87 -31.38 -16.31 -38.10
C THR A 87 -30.21 -15.33 -38.06
N GLN A 88 -29.99 -14.66 -36.92
CA GLN A 88 -28.86 -13.75 -36.73
C GLN A 88 -27.53 -14.50 -36.68
N HIS A 89 -27.48 -15.68 -36.04
CA HIS A 89 -26.32 -16.55 -36.05
C HIS A 89 -25.84 -16.89 -37.47
N ALA A 90 -26.77 -17.19 -38.38
CA ALA A 90 -26.45 -17.44 -39.78
C ALA A 90 -25.82 -16.24 -40.51
N GLN A 91 -26.00 -15.01 -39.99
CA GLN A 91 -25.46 -13.77 -40.53
C GLN A 91 -24.20 -13.28 -39.79
N PHE A 92 -23.83 -13.93 -38.68
CA PHE A 92 -22.69 -13.58 -37.84
C PHE A 92 -21.71 -14.76 -37.71
N PRO A 93 -20.95 -15.09 -38.78
CA PRO A 93 -19.97 -16.18 -38.78
C PRO A 93 -18.74 -15.86 -37.92
N ASP A 94 -17.96 -16.88 -37.54
CA ASP A 94 -16.74 -16.73 -36.75
C ASP A 94 -15.71 -15.80 -37.42
N SER A 95 -15.72 -15.70 -38.76
CA SER A 95 -14.84 -14.78 -39.48
C SER A 95 -15.04 -13.31 -39.07
N ARG A 96 -16.26 -12.90 -38.71
CA ARG A 96 -16.52 -11.53 -38.20
C ARG A 96 -15.86 -11.29 -36.85
N VAL A 97 -15.79 -12.32 -36.01
CA VAL A 97 -15.08 -12.26 -34.73
C VAL A 97 -13.58 -12.10 -34.99
N THR A 98 -13.01 -12.93 -35.86
CA THR A 98 -11.59 -12.85 -36.23
C THR A 98 -11.23 -11.48 -36.83
N GLU A 99 -12.08 -10.93 -37.70
CA GLU A 99 -11.93 -9.58 -38.23
C GLU A 99 -11.95 -8.51 -37.13
N GLN A 100 -12.86 -8.61 -36.15
CA GLN A 100 -12.89 -7.69 -35.01
C GLN A 100 -11.58 -7.76 -34.22
N ILE A 101 -11.05 -8.95 -33.94
CA ILE A 101 -9.77 -9.11 -33.25
C ILE A 101 -8.61 -8.51 -34.07
N GLN A 102 -8.65 -8.61 -35.40
CA GLN A 102 -7.66 -7.96 -36.27
C GLN A 102 -7.74 -6.43 -36.20
N VAL A 103 -8.96 -5.87 -36.24
CA VAL A 103 -9.19 -4.42 -36.08
C VAL A 103 -8.64 -3.94 -34.74
N LEU A 104 -8.97 -4.64 -33.63
CA LEU A 104 -8.47 -4.31 -32.30
C LEU A 104 -6.94 -4.29 -32.26
N ASN A 105 -6.29 -5.30 -32.85
CA ASN A 105 -4.83 -5.34 -32.93
C ASN A 105 -4.22 -4.21 -33.78
N GLN A 106 -4.91 -3.78 -34.84
CA GLN A 106 -4.45 -2.64 -35.65
C GLN A 106 -4.64 -1.31 -34.90
N ASP A 107 -5.77 -1.14 -34.22
CA ASP A 107 -6.11 0.07 -33.49
C ASP A 107 -5.23 0.27 -32.27
N PHE A 108 -5.13 -0.73 -31.39
CA PHE A 108 -4.33 -0.62 -30.17
C PHE A 108 -2.82 -0.61 -30.44
N ALA A 109 -2.35 -1.16 -31.56
CA ALA A 109 -0.97 -1.01 -31.99
C ALA A 109 -0.68 0.33 -32.70
N GLY A 110 -1.69 1.17 -32.95
CA GLY A 110 -1.58 2.40 -33.73
C GLY A 110 -1.20 2.16 -35.21
N LEU A 111 -1.50 0.96 -35.73
CA LEU A 111 -1.17 0.51 -37.08
C LEU A 111 -2.33 0.66 -38.08
N ASN A 112 -3.52 1.06 -37.62
CA ASN A 112 -4.64 1.35 -38.52
C ASN A 112 -4.27 2.44 -39.56
N PRO A 113 -4.92 2.49 -40.72
CA PRO A 113 -4.60 3.46 -41.76
C PRO A 113 -5.22 4.85 -41.53
N HIS A 114 -5.92 5.06 -40.41
CA HIS A 114 -6.68 6.28 -40.16
C HIS A 114 -5.79 7.50 -39.92
N SER A 115 -6.33 8.69 -40.22
CA SER A 115 -5.64 9.98 -40.17
C SER A 115 -5.93 10.74 -38.87
N MET A 116 -4.88 11.28 -38.22
CA MET A 116 -5.03 12.23 -37.10
C MET A 116 -5.56 13.61 -37.54
N GLY A 117 -5.90 13.79 -38.81
CA GLY A 117 -6.45 15.04 -39.34
C GLY A 117 -5.48 16.21 -39.16
N PRO A 118 -5.85 17.30 -38.47
CA PRO A 118 -5.02 18.48 -38.24
C PRO A 118 -4.05 18.30 -37.07
N PHE A 119 -4.18 17.22 -36.29
CA PHE A 119 -3.31 16.92 -35.16
C PHE A 119 -2.02 16.23 -35.61
N SER A 120 -0.98 16.36 -34.79
CA SER A 120 0.31 15.71 -35.08
C SER A 120 0.15 14.20 -35.16
N SER A 121 0.76 13.57 -36.16
CA SER A 121 0.84 12.10 -36.24
C SER A 121 1.61 11.48 -35.07
N SER A 122 2.41 12.27 -34.33
CA SER A 122 3.07 11.81 -33.09
C SER A 122 2.10 11.53 -31.95
N LEU A 123 0.86 12.03 -32.01
CA LEU A 123 -0.20 11.71 -31.05
C LEU A 123 -0.85 10.36 -31.37
N LYS A 124 -0.44 9.67 -32.43
CA LYS A 124 -0.88 8.31 -32.72
C LYS A 124 -0.12 7.32 -31.83
N ALA A 125 -0.74 6.83 -30.76
CA ALA A 125 -0.08 5.94 -29.81
C ALA A 125 -0.14 4.45 -30.20
N ASN A 126 0.96 3.73 -29.96
CA ASN A 126 0.97 2.28 -29.84
C ASN A 126 0.87 1.93 -28.35
N THR A 127 -0.26 1.37 -27.93
CA THR A 127 -0.55 1.04 -26.52
C THR A 127 0.31 -0.10 -25.97
N GLU A 128 1.03 -0.81 -26.83
CA GLU A 128 1.79 -2.03 -26.50
C GLU A 128 0.91 -3.17 -25.98
N LEU A 129 -0.36 -3.17 -26.41
CA LEU A 129 -1.31 -4.26 -26.23
C LEU A 129 -1.57 -4.98 -27.55
N GLN A 130 -1.77 -6.29 -27.44
CA GLN A 130 -2.30 -7.12 -28.51
C GLN A 130 -3.39 -8.04 -27.95
N PHE A 131 -4.33 -8.43 -28.79
CA PHE A 131 -5.46 -9.29 -28.44
C PHE A 131 -5.39 -10.59 -29.20
N CYS A 132 -5.79 -11.67 -28.55
CA CYS A 132 -5.98 -12.97 -29.19
C CYS A 132 -7.37 -13.49 -28.84
N LEU A 133 -7.90 -14.41 -29.64
CA LEU A 133 -8.96 -15.28 -29.13
C LEU A 133 -8.35 -16.27 -28.14
N ALA A 134 -8.98 -16.44 -26.99
CA ALA A 134 -8.62 -17.45 -26.02
C ALA A 134 -8.51 -18.82 -26.70
N GLN A 135 -7.42 -19.51 -26.42
CA GLN A 135 -7.13 -20.83 -26.96
C GLN A 135 -7.29 -21.93 -25.90
N ILE A 136 -7.34 -21.55 -24.61
CA ILE A 136 -7.57 -22.44 -23.47
C ILE A 136 -8.80 -21.95 -22.70
N ASP A 137 -9.78 -22.82 -22.46
CA ASP A 137 -10.98 -22.52 -21.66
C ASP A 137 -10.68 -22.49 -20.15
N PRO A 138 -11.60 -22.05 -19.28
CA PRO A 138 -11.36 -21.97 -17.85
C PRO A 138 -11.08 -23.32 -17.17
N GLN A 139 -11.41 -24.43 -17.84
CA GLN A 139 -11.15 -25.79 -17.38
C GLN A 139 -9.81 -26.36 -17.91
N GLY A 140 -9.09 -25.60 -18.72
CA GLY A 140 -7.79 -26.00 -19.29
C GLY A 140 -7.87 -26.72 -20.63
N ASN A 141 -9.03 -26.80 -21.27
CA ASN A 141 -9.20 -27.48 -22.56
C ASN A 141 -8.94 -26.53 -23.74
N PRO A 142 -8.53 -27.06 -24.91
CA PRO A 142 -8.48 -26.27 -26.14
C PRO A 142 -9.86 -25.69 -26.50
N THR A 143 -9.88 -24.43 -26.92
CA THR A 143 -11.10 -23.71 -27.33
C THR A 143 -10.80 -22.81 -28.53
N SER A 144 -11.83 -22.45 -29.29
CA SER A 144 -11.76 -21.38 -30.30
C SER A 144 -11.82 -19.98 -29.68
N GLY A 145 -12.16 -19.88 -28.39
CA GLY A 145 -12.44 -18.62 -27.70
C GLY A 145 -13.79 -18.01 -28.10
N ILE A 146 -14.67 -18.79 -28.73
CA ILE A 146 -16.00 -18.36 -29.18
C ILE A 146 -17.04 -19.30 -28.61
N GLU A 147 -17.98 -18.74 -27.84
CA GLU A 147 -19.17 -19.44 -27.35
C GLU A 147 -20.41 -18.94 -28.09
N ARG A 148 -21.37 -19.84 -28.35
CA ARG A 148 -22.60 -19.50 -29.08
C ARG A 148 -23.82 -20.06 -28.34
N ARG A 149 -24.86 -19.25 -28.23
CA ARG A 149 -26.14 -19.64 -27.66
C ARG A 149 -27.30 -19.04 -28.44
N ASP A 150 -28.21 -19.91 -28.87
CA ASP A 150 -29.48 -19.50 -29.46
C ASP A 150 -30.36 -18.79 -28.43
N TYR A 151 -30.89 -17.63 -28.82
CA TYR A 151 -31.80 -16.84 -28.01
C TYR A 151 -32.90 -16.22 -28.88
N THR A 152 -34.16 -16.46 -28.51
CA THR A 152 -35.36 -15.99 -29.23
C THR A 152 -36.23 -15.04 -28.40
N GLY A 153 -35.72 -14.60 -27.24
CA GLY A 153 -36.39 -13.63 -26.38
C GLY A 153 -36.26 -12.18 -26.90
N PRO A 154 -36.73 -11.20 -26.11
CA PRO A 154 -36.65 -9.78 -26.47
C PRO A 154 -35.21 -9.26 -26.51
N GLN A 155 -35.01 -8.12 -27.18
CA GLN A 155 -33.72 -7.41 -27.24
C GLN A 155 -33.20 -7.09 -25.83
N TRP A 156 -31.88 -7.16 -25.66
CA TRP A 156 -31.24 -7.13 -24.34
C TRP A 156 -31.12 -5.72 -23.74
N GLY A 157 -30.95 -4.67 -24.55
CA GLY A 157 -30.67 -3.32 -24.05
C GLY A 157 -29.44 -3.31 -23.12
N THR A 158 -29.51 -2.57 -22.01
CA THR A 158 -28.46 -2.48 -20.98
C THR A 158 -28.59 -3.55 -19.88
N ASN A 159 -29.47 -4.54 -20.06
CA ASN A 159 -29.69 -5.59 -19.06
C ASN A 159 -28.49 -6.56 -18.99
N SER A 160 -27.97 -6.80 -17.79
CA SER A 160 -26.91 -7.77 -17.53
C SER A 160 -27.27 -9.23 -17.82
N GLY A 161 -28.54 -9.58 -18.05
CA GLY A 161 -28.98 -10.96 -18.30
C GLY A 161 -28.29 -11.68 -19.46
N VAL A 162 -27.73 -10.94 -20.44
CA VAL A 162 -26.89 -11.52 -21.51
C VAL A 162 -25.60 -12.15 -20.97
N LYS A 163 -25.17 -11.72 -19.79
CA LYS A 163 -23.99 -12.20 -19.05
C LYS A 163 -24.31 -13.32 -18.06
N HIS A 164 -25.56 -13.79 -18.02
CA HIS A 164 -26.02 -14.82 -17.08
C HIS A 164 -26.71 -15.97 -17.81
N TYR A 165 -26.14 -17.17 -17.74
CA TYR A 165 -26.68 -18.36 -18.38
C TYR A 165 -28.10 -18.68 -17.92
N SER A 166 -28.38 -18.47 -16.64
CA SER A 166 -29.71 -18.67 -16.03
C SER A 166 -30.80 -17.79 -16.64
N GLN A 167 -30.43 -16.66 -17.28
CA GLN A 167 -31.36 -15.69 -17.86
C GLN A 167 -31.42 -15.76 -19.39
N GLY A 168 -30.75 -16.74 -19.99
CA GLY A 168 -30.68 -16.92 -21.45
C GLY A 168 -29.40 -16.41 -22.09
N GLY A 169 -28.48 -15.84 -21.31
CA GLY A 169 -27.17 -15.36 -21.74
C GLY A 169 -26.05 -16.40 -21.69
N LEU A 170 -24.81 -15.96 -21.54
CA LEU A 170 -23.63 -16.80 -21.31
C LEU A 170 -22.84 -16.21 -20.15
N ASP A 171 -22.48 -17.05 -19.17
CA ASP A 171 -21.72 -16.62 -18.00
C ASP A 171 -20.31 -16.17 -18.40
N ALA A 172 -19.77 -15.19 -17.69
CA ALA A 172 -18.40 -14.76 -17.91
C ALA A 172 -17.39 -15.87 -17.59
N TRP A 173 -16.31 -15.91 -18.36
CA TRP A 173 -15.08 -16.57 -17.93
C TRP A 173 -14.34 -15.64 -16.96
N ASP A 174 -13.46 -16.21 -16.12
CA ASP A 174 -12.74 -15.47 -15.07
C ASP A 174 -12.14 -14.15 -15.61
N PRO A 175 -12.65 -12.98 -15.18
CA PRO A 175 -12.23 -11.68 -15.71
C PRO A 175 -10.77 -11.34 -15.41
N ASN A 176 -10.14 -12.06 -14.46
CA ASN A 176 -8.70 -11.93 -14.21
C ASN A 176 -7.84 -12.68 -15.24
N LYS A 177 -8.44 -13.49 -16.12
CA LYS A 177 -7.73 -14.30 -17.12
C LYS A 177 -8.20 -14.07 -18.55
N TYR A 178 -9.42 -13.57 -18.72
CA TYR A 178 -10.05 -13.34 -20.02
C TYR A 178 -10.77 -11.99 -20.05
N LEU A 179 -10.65 -11.28 -21.17
CA LEU A 179 -11.54 -10.19 -21.51
C LEU A 179 -12.82 -10.79 -22.11
N ASN A 180 -13.95 -10.64 -21.42
CA ASN A 180 -15.24 -11.14 -21.90
C ASN A 180 -15.91 -10.13 -22.84
N LEU A 181 -16.17 -10.55 -24.08
CA LEU A 181 -16.91 -9.78 -25.08
C LEU A 181 -18.22 -10.50 -25.40
N TRP A 182 -19.35 -9.92 -25.01
CA TRP A 182 -20.67 -10.42 -25.43
C TRP A 182 -21.13 -9.76 -26.72
N ILE A 183 -21.74 -10.56 -27.60
CA ILE A 183 -22.33 -10.12 -28.86
C ILE A 183 -23.80 -10.53 -28.86
N CYS A 184 -24.69 -9.54 -28.90
CA CYS A 184 -26.12 -9.78 -28.86
C CYS A 184 -26.92 -8.73 -29.64
N ASP A 185 -28.24 -8.85 -29.63
CA ASP A 185 -29.17 -7.83 -30.13
C ASP A 185 -29.55 -6.89 -28.97
N LEU A 186 -28.90 -5.71 -28.91
CA LEU A 186 -29.19 -4.71 -27.88
C LEU A 186 -30.44 -3.88 -28.20
N GLY A 187 -30.83 -3.79 -29.48
CA GLY A 187 -31.97 -2.98 -29.91
C GLY A 187 -31.81 -1.47 -29.72
N ASN A 188 -32.85 -0.73 -30.13
CA ASN A 188 -32.98 0.72 -29.93
C ASN A 188 -31.78 1.60 -30.38
N GLY A 189 -30.98 1.11 -31.34
CA GLY A 189 -29.80 1.81 -31.83
C GLY A 189 -28.62 1.87 -30.86
N LEU A 190 -28.63 1.08 -29.78
CA LEU A 190 -27.48 0.96 -28.88
C LEU A 190 -26.35 0.18 -29.58
N CYS A 191 -25.15 0.76 -29.62
CA CYS A 191 -23.99 0.15 -30.27
C CYS A 191 -23.26 -0.81 -29.34
N GLY A 192 -23.07 -0.41 -28.08
CA GLY A 192 -22.39 -1.21 -27.08
C GLY A 192 -22.37 -0.54 -25.71
N TYR A 193 -21.74 -1.23 -24.77
CA TYR A 193 -21.37 -0.70 -23.46
C TYR A 193 -20.25 -1.55 -22.84
N ALA A 194 -19.57 -0.99 -21.86
CA ALA A 194 -18.50 -1.61 -21.11
C ALA A 194 -18.64 -1.33 -19.60
N LEU A 195 -17.85 -2.04 -18.80
CA LEU A 195 -17.65 -1.73 -17.39
C LEU A 195 -16.21 -1.27 -17.17
N TYR A 196 -16.02 -0.20 -16.40
CA TYR A 196 -14.71 0.20 -15.91
C TYR A 196 -14.06 -0.92 -15.05
N PRO A 197 -12.71 -1.02 -15.03
CA PRO A 197 -11.99 -2.09 -14.32
C PRO A 197 -11.88 -1.82 -12.82
N VAL A 198 -13.04 -1.68 -12.17
CA VAL A 198 -13.16 -1.39 -10.74
C VAL A 198 -12.94 -2.69 -9.96
N ALA A 199 -11.80 -2.79 -9.26
CA ALA A 199 -11.45 -3.98 -8.48
C ALA A 199 -12.26 -4.09 -7.17
N PRO A 200 -12.64 -5.31 -6.72
CA PRO A 200 -12.46 -6.58 -7.43
C PRO A 200 -13.36 -6.65 -8.67
N LEU A 201 -12.83 -7.20 -9.77
CA LEU A 201 -13.59 -7.34 -11.01
C LEU A 201 -14.81 -8.22 -10.77
N SER A 202 -16.00 -7.73 -11.13
CA SER A 202 -17.22 -8.53 -11.07
C SER A 202 -17.22 -9.60 -12.15
N ASP A 203 -18.04 -10.62 -11.97
CA ASP A 203 -18.39 -11.61 -12.99
C ASP A 203 -19.18 -11.01 -14.17
N GLU A 204 -19.49 -9.72 -14.12
CA GLU A 204 -20.07 -8.96 -15.24
C GLU A 204 -19.02 -8.10 -15.98
N PHE A 205 -17.76 -8.10 -15.54
CA PHE A 205 -16.70 -7.29 -16.14
C PHE A 205 -16.39 -7.71 -17.57
N GLY A 206 -16.33 -6.72 -18.46
CA GLY A 206 -16.12 -6.88 -19.89
C GLY A 206 -16.98 -5.89 -20.68
N LEU A 207 -17.18 -6.21 -21.96
CA LEU A 207 -17.92 -5.36 -22.90
C LEU A 207 -19.01 -6.12 -23.65
N VAL A 208 -20.02 -5.40 -24.08
CA VAL A 208 -21.13 -5.93 -24.87
C VAL A 208 -21.32 -5.09 -26.12
N ASN A 209 -21.30 -5.74 -27.28
CA ASN A 209 -21.53 -5.10 -28.56
C ASN A 209 -22.81 -5.59 -29.23
N HIS A 210 -23.46 -4.70 -29.96
CA HIS A 210 -24.50 -5.07 -30.90
C HIS A 210 -23.91 -5.84 -32.09
N TRP A 211 -24.53 -6.96 -32.45
CA TRP A 211 -24.03 -7.84 -33.53
C TRP A 211 -23.94 -7.14 -34.90
N GLU A 212 -24.85 -6.21 -35.20
CA GLU A 212 -24.80 -5.40 -36.44
C GLU A 212 -23.51 -4.56 -36.57
N TYR A 213 -22.86 -4.19 -35.47
CA TYR A 213 -21.74 -3.22 -35.44
C TYR A 213 -20.40 -3.83 -34.98
N THR A 214 -20.29 -5.15 -35.03
CA THR A 214 -19.07 -5.89 -34.61
C THR A 214 -18.39 -6.56 -35.81
N GLY A 215 -17.08 -6.39 -35.97
CA GLY A 215 -16.33 -6.84 -37.14
C GLY A 215 -16.56 -5.96 -38.36
N VAL A 216 -16.17 -6.44 -39.54
CA VAL A 216 -16.17 -5.64 -40.77
C VAL A 216 -17.14 -6.20 -41.81
N THR A 217 -16.95 -7.46 -42.20
CA THR A 217 -17.72 -8.10 -43.25
C THR A 217 -19.15 -8.35 -42.78
N GLY A 218 -20.13 -7.73 -43.43
CA GLY A 218 -21.54 -7.88 -43.06
C GLY A 218 -21.98 -7.05 -41.85
N ALA A 219 -21.10 -6.20 -41.32
CA ALA A 219 -21.49 -5.15 -40.37
C ALA A 219 -22.23 -4.00 -41.08
N VAL A 220 -23.07 -3.27 -40.33
CA VAL A 220 -23.98 -2.26 -40.86
C VAL A 220 -23.37 -0.87 -40.76
N ALA A 221 -23.19 -0.20 -41.90
CA ALA A 221 -22.70 1.17 -41.96
C ALA A 221 -23.64 2.15 -41.22
N PRO A 222 -23.11 3.21 -40.57
CA PRO A 222 -21.73 3.70 -40.64
C PRO A 222 -20.75 3.10 -39.59
N TYR A 223 -21.20 2.11 -38.80
CA TYR A 223 -20.42 1.47 -37.73
C TYR A 223 -19.97 0.06 -38.13
N ASN A 224 -19.26 -0.02 -39.26
CA ASN A 224 -18.96 -1.28 -39.95
C ASN A 224 -17.48 -1.54 -40.21
N LEU A 225 -16.59 -0.86 -39.49
CA LEU A 225 -15.14 -1.10 -39.55
C LEU A 225 -14.59 -1.60 -38.20
N GLY A 226 -15.47 -1.96 -37.26
CA GLY A 226 -15.11 -2.53 -35.96
C GLY A 226 -14.80 -1.50 -34.87
N GLY A 227 -15.03 -0.21 -35.13
CA GLY A 227 -14.71 0.88 -34.21
C GLY A 227 -15.51 0.86 -32.91
N THR A 228 -16.71 0.27 -32.91
CA THR A 228 -17.50 0.02 -31.69
C THR A 228 -16.71 -0.82 -30.68
N GLY A 229 -16.11 -1.93 -31.12
CA GLY A 229 -15.30 -2.77 -30.21
C GLY A 229 -14.08 -2.03 -29.66
N THR A 230 -13.41 -1.23 -30.49
CA THR A 230 -12.26 -0.42 -30.06
C THR A 230 -12.65 0.60 -28.99
N HIS A 231 -13.77 1.30 -29.20
CA HIS A 231 -14.33 2.28 -28.25
C HIS A 231 -14.69 1.63 -26.90
N GLU A 232 -15.46 0.54 -26.90
CA GLU A 232 -15.88 -0.11 -25.66
C GLU A 232 -14.71 -0.73 -24.88
N ILE A 233 -13.68 -1.26 -25.55
CA ILE A 233 -12.47 -1.73 -24.86
C ILE A 233 -11.69 -0.57 -24.23
N GLY A 234 -11.72 0.63 -24.83
CA GLY A 234 -11.16 1.83 -24.21
C GLY A 234 -11.71 2.06 -22.80
N HIS A 235 -13.03 1.95 -22.63
CA HIS A 235 -13.69 2.04 -21.32
C HIS A 235 -13.30 0.89 -20.36
N CYS A 236 -13.26 -0.36 -20.85
CA CYS A 236 -12.75 -1.49 -20.07
C CYS A 236 -11.34 -1.24 -19.53
N PHE A 237 -10.55 -0.41 -20.21
CA PHE A 237 -9.17 -0.04 -19.86
C PHE A 237 -9.07 1.40 -19.32
N ASN A 238 -10.12 1.86 -18.66
CA ASN A 238 -10.16 3.09 -17.87
C ASN A 238 -10.06 4.41 -18.66
N LEU A 239 -10.48 4.41 -19.93
CA LEU A 239 -10.69 5.63 -20.70
C LEU A 239 -12.11 6.16 -20.55
N ILE A 240 -12.22 7.48 -20.45
CA ILE A 240 -13.47 8.22 -20.37
C ILE A 240 -13.77 8.76 -21.77
N HIS A 241 -15.04 9.03 -22.08
CA HIS A 241 -15.38 9.77 -23.29
C HIS A 241 -14.63 11.11 -23.35
N ILE A 242 -14.20 11.52 -24.55
CA ILE A 242 -13.28 12.67 -24.70
C ILE A 242 -13.87 14.02 -24.25
N TRP A 243 -15.20 14.12 -24.15
CA TRP A 243 -15.90 15.30 -23.61
C TRP A 243 -16.20 15.21 -22.10
N GLY A 244 -15.76 14.14 -21.42
CA GLY A 244 -15.92 13.98 -19.97
C GLY A 244 -17.33 13.61 -19.50
N ASP A 245 -18.19 13.06 -20.37
CA ASP A 245 -19.53 12.54 -20.05
C ASP A 245 -20.57 13.56 -19.55
N GLN A 246 -20.22 14.84 -19.50
CA GLN A 246 -21.12 15.92 -19.10
C GLN A 246 -20.90 17.12 -20.02
N SER A 247 -21.94 17.92 -20.25
CA SER A 247 -21.80 19.12 -21.07
C SER A 247 -21.02 20.22 -20.36
N GLY A 248 -20.28 21.02 -21.12
CA GLY A 248 -19.45 22.13 -20.68
C GLY A 248 -17.95 21.82 -20.78
N CYS A 249 -17.13 22.83 -20.49
CA CYS A 249 -15.67 22.75 -20.66
C CYS A 249 -14.90 22.37 -19.37
N THR A 250 -15.62 21.94 -18.32
CA THR A 250 -15.04 21.56 -17.01
C THR A 250 -14.90 20.05 -16.84
N PRO A 251 -15.85 19.21 -17.32
CA PRO A 251 -15.64 17.78 -17.42
C PRO A 251 -14.40 17.49 -18.27
N ASP A 252 -13.63 16.50 -17.85
CA ASP A 252 -12.31 16.19 -18.40
C ASP A 252 -12.16 14.67 -18.52
N ASP A 253 -11.58 14.20 -19.62
CA ASP A 253 -11.30 12.78 -19.84
C ASP A 253 -10.01 12.31 -19.14
N GLN A 254 -9.39 13.23 -18.38
CA GLN A 254 -8.17 13.05 -17.62
C GLN A 254 -6.94 12.71 -18.49
N CYS A 255 -6.96 13.16 -19.74
CA CYS A 255 -5.83 13.11 -20.66
C CYS A 255 -5.48 14.55 -21.06
N ALA A 256 -4.22 14.98 -20.92
CA ALA A 256 -3.84 16.37 -21.19
C ALA A 256 -3.61 16.63 -22.68
N ASP A 257 -3.34 15.57 -23.45
CA ASP A 257 -3.11 15.62 -24.90
C ASP A 257 -4.38 15.47 -25.76
N THR A 258 -5.55 15.30 -25.13
CA THR A 258 -6.89 15.43 -25.71
C THR A 258 -7.42 16.85 -25.43
N PRO A 259 -7.70 17.67 -26.46
CA PRO A 259 -8.26 19.00 -26.26
C PRO A 259 -9.63 18.95 -25.56
N PRO A 260 -9.92 19.89 -24.64
CA PRO A 260 -11.23 20.00 -24.01
C PRO A 260 -12.35 20.12 -25.03
N GLN A 261 -13.45 19.41 -24.80
CA GLN A 261 -14.60 19.31 -25.70
C GLN A 261 -15.91 19.40 -24.92
N ASP A 262 -16.89 20.14 -25.43
CA ASP A 262 -18.18 20.43 -24.75
C ASP A 262 -19.14 19.23 -24.77
N VAL A 263 -19.27 18.59 -25.92
CA VAL A 263 -20.22 17.50 -26.17
C VAL A 263 -19.67 16.52 -27.18
N GLU A 264 -20.29 15.37 -27.29
CA GLU A 264 -19.93 14.33 -28.25
C GLU A 264 -20.17 14.74 -29.71
N THR A 265 -19.36 14.20 -30.62
CA THR A 265 -19.42 14.47 -32.06
C THR A 265 -19.93 13.26 -32.83
N TYR A 266 -20.67 13.49 -33.92
CA TYR A 266 -21.25 12.42 -34.75
C TYR A 266 -20.91 12.59 -36.23
N GLY A 267 -21.06 11.50 -36.99
CA GLY A 267 -20.89 11.50 -38.45
C GLY A 267 -19.42 11.46 -38.86
N ASN A 268 -19.08 12.02 -40.02
CA ASN A 268 -17.72 12.18 -40.50
C ASN A 268 -17.38 13.67 -40.71
N PRO A 269 -17.07 14.42 -39.64
CA PRO A 269 -16.77 15.85 -39.73
C PRO A 269 -15.48 16.14 -40.52
N THR A 270 -15.42 17.32 -41.14
CA THR A 270 -14.22 17.79 -41.82
C THR A 270 -13.35 18.60 -40.85
N PRO A 271 -12.07 18.26 -40.65
CA PRO A 271 -11.19 19.03 -39.78
C PRO A 271 -10.69 20.36 -40.41
N PRO A 272 -10.29 21.36 -39.59
CA PRO A 272 -10.41 21.39 -38.13
C PRO A 272 -11.86 21.64 -37.69
N LEU A 273 -12.27 21.00 -36.60
CA LEU A 273 -13.57 21.22 -35.96
C LEU A 273 -13.31 21.85 -34.60
N THR A 274 -13.98 22.95 -34.27
CA THR A 274 -13.79 23.71 -33.03
C THR A 274 -15.12 23.85 -32.30
N ASP A 275 -15.07 24.00 -30.98
CA ASP A 275 -16.22 24.34 -30.14
C ASP A 275 -15.88 25.49 -29.18
N ALA A 276 -16.69 25.70 -28.13
CA ALA A 276 -16.44 26.74 -27.14
C ALA A 276 -15.25 26.44 -26.21
N CYS A 277 -14.90 25.16 -26.05
CA CYS A 277 -13.84 24.70 -25.15
C CYS A 277 -12.47 24.74 -25.84
N SER A 278 -12.44 24.40 -27.13
CA SER A 278 -11.29 24.45 -28.02
C SER A 278 -11.57 25.34 -29.26
N PRO A 279 -11.63 26.67 -29.10
CA PRO A 279 -12.11 27.60 -30.13
C PRO A 279 -11.14 27.87 -31.27
N ASN A 280 -9.90 27.36 -31.19
CA ASN A 280 -8.84 27.60 -32.15
C ASN A 280 -8.34 26.28 -32.74
N ALA A 281 -7.90 26.30 -34.00
CA ALA A 281 -7.25 25.16 -34.63
C ALA A 281 -6.04 24.68 -33.78
N PRO A 282 -5.80 23.35 -33.65
CA PRO A 282 -6.43 22.25 -34.40
C PRO A 282 -7.88 21.91 -34.00
N GLY A 283 -8.40 22.48 -32.90
CA GLY A 283 -9.77 22.32 -32.43
C GLY A 283 -9.95 21.10 -31.52
N ILE A 284 -11.13 20.49 -31.55
CA ILE A 284 -11.45 19.26 -30.81
C ILE A 284 -10.97 18.01 -31.55
N MET A 285 -10.65 16.95 -30.81
CA MET A 285 -10.12 15.71 -31.36
C MET A 285 -11.24 14.69 -31.63
N PHE A 286 -12.23 15.07 -32.43
CA PHE A 286 -13.40 14.24 -32.71
C PHE A 286 -13.10 12.87 -33.35
N MET A 287 -11.91 12.72 -33.94
CA MET A 287 -11.44 11.47 -34.52
C MET A 287 -10.88 10.50 -33.47
N ASN A 288 -10.79 10.88 -32.19
CA ASN A 288 -10.35 9.97 -31.13
C ASN A 288 -11.33 8.80 -31.00
N PHE A 289 -10.83 7.60 -30.66
CA PHE A 289 -11.70 6.43 -30.47
C PHE A 289 -12.72 6.60 -29.37
N MET A 290 -12.51 7.52 -28.42
CA MET A 290 -13.41 7.83 -27.31
C MET A 290 -14.43 8.95 -27.62
N ASP A 291 -14.60 9.34 -28.90
CA ASP A 291 -15.74 10.16 -29.35
C ASP A 291 -16.82 9.29 -30.04
N TYR A 292 -17.92 9.87 -30.55
CA TYR A 292 -19.08 9.18 -31.11
C TYR A 292 -19.21 9.22 -32.64
N VAL A 293 -18.11 9.54 -33.33
CA VAL A 293 -18.09 9.64 -34.79
C VAL A 293 -18.28 8.29 -35.48
N ASP A 294 -18.54 8.35 -36.79
CA ASP A 294 -18.62 7.18 -37.66
C ASP A 294 -17.28 6.45 -37.69
N ASP A 295 -17.29 5.13 -37.89
CA ASP A 295 -16.06 4.32 -37.84
C ASP A 295 -14.98 4.81 -38.82
N ILE A 296 -15.39 5.36 -39.97
CA ILE A 296 -14.48 5.90 -40.99
C ILE A 296 -13.76 7.18 -40.55
N ALA A 297 -14.29 7.88 -39.55
CA ALA A 297 -13.77 9.14 -39.03
C ALA A 297 -12.85 8.95 -37.83
N TYR A 298 -12.85 7.76 -37.21
CA TYR A 298 -11.91 7.44 -36.14
C TYR A 298 -10.46 7.46 -36.61
N ALA A 299 -9.54 7.70 -35.69
CA ALA A 299 -8.10 7.80 -35.89
C ALA A 299 -7.33 6.89 -34.93
N ASN A 300 -7.05 7.36 -33.71
CA ASN A 300 -6.32 6.59 -32.72
C ASN A 300 -6.49 7.09 -31.29
N PHE A 301 -5.99 6.28 -30.34
CA PHE A 301 -5.67 6.74 -28.99
C PHE A 301 -4.44 7.65 -28.95
N THR A 302 -4.37 8.49 -27.92
CA THR A 302 -3.26 9.40 -27.63
C THR A 302 -2.21 8.81 -26.68
N PRO A 303 -1.00 9.40 -26.57
CA PRO A 303 -0.01 9.01 -25.57
C PRO A 303 -0.50 8.98 -24.12
N ASP A 304 -1.32 9.95 -23.68
CA ASP A 304 -1.85 9.96 -22.31
C ASP A 304 -2.91 8.86 -22.12
N GLN A 305 -3.80 8.66 -23.11
CA GLN A 305 -4.74 7.54 -23.11
C GLN A 305 -4.00 6.19 -23.06
N LYS A 306 -2.89 6.05 -23.82
CA LYS A 306 -2.00 4.89 -23.71
C LYS A 306 -1.51 4.70 -22.27
N LEU A 307 -1.05 5.76 -21.62
CA LEU A 307 -0.47 5.66 -20.28
C LEU A 307 -1.52 5.24 -19.24
N ARG A 308 -2.76 5.73 -19.36
CA ARG A 308 -3.90 5.29 -18.53
C ARG A 308 -4.25 3.83 -18.76
N ILE A 309 -4.31 3.39 -20.02
CA ILE A 309 -4.50 1.97 -20.37
C ILE A 309 -3.40 1.12 -19.73
N GLN A 310 -2.13 1.53 -19.84
CA GLN A 310 -1.00 0.79 -19.31
C GLN A 310 -0.98 0.71 -17.78
N ALA A 311 -1.49 1.74 -17.09
CA ALA A 311 -1.67 1.70 -15.65
C ALA A 311 -2.54 0.51 -15.24
N CYS A 312 -3.56 0.16 -16.03
CA CYS A 312 -4.44 -0.97 -15.73
C CYS A 312 -3.68 -2.31 -15.64
N PHE A 313 -2.63 -2.49 -16.44
CA PHE A 313 -1.84 -3.72 -16.55
C PHE A 313 -0.50 -3.67 -15.80
N ALA A 314 -0.16 -2.53 -15.19
CA ALA A 314 1.05 -2.37 -14.40
C ALA A 314 0.94 -3.10 -13.05
N PRO A 315 2.06 -3.39 -12.35
CA PRO A 315 2.02 -3.99 -11.02
C PRO A 315 1.13 -3.21 -10.05
N GLY A 316 0.16 -3.88 -9.43
CA GLY A 316 -0.85 -3.28 -8.56
C GLY A 316 -2.06 -2.68 -9.29
N GLY A 317 -2.08 -2.70 -10.63
CA GLY A 317 -3.22 -2.29 -11.44
C GLY A 317 -4.34 -3.33 -11.47
N PRO A 318 -5.60 -2.93 -11.74
CA PRO A 318 -6.76 -3.81 -11.69
C PRO A 318 -6.75 -4.98 -12.71
N LEU A 319 -6.00 -4.86 -13.80
CA LEU A 319 -5.91 -5.84 -14.88
C LEU A 319 -4.53 -6.51 -14.96
N GLU A 320 -3.70 -6.38 -13.91
CA GLU A 320 -2.37 -6.99 -13.86
C GLU A 320 -2.42 -8.50 -14.17
N GLN A 321 -3.35 -9.23 -13.54
CA GLN A 321 -3.49 -10.68 -13.74
C GLN A 321 -3.93 -11.04 -15.17
N LEU A 322 -4.83 -10.24 -15.75
CA LEU A 322 -5.29 -10.42 -17.13
C LEU A 322 -4.12 -10.27 -18.11
N GLY A 323 -3.25 -9.28 -17.89
CA GLY A 323 -2.04 -9.06 -18.68
C GLY A 323 -1.00 -10.18 -18.58
N GLN A 324 -1.09 -11.04 -17.57
CA GLN A 324 -0.20 -12.19 -17.35
C GLN A 324 -0.80 -13.52 -17.85
N SER A 325 -2.02 -13.51 -18.37
CA SER A 325 -2.74 -14.72 -18.77
C SER A 325 -2.08 -15.43 -19.94
N THR A 326 -1.90 -16.76 -19.81
CA THR A 326 -1.33 -17.62 -20.86
C THR A 326 -2.39 -18.20 -21.81
N ALA A 327 -3.64 -17.74 -21.73
CA ALA A 327 -4.75 -18.34 -22.47
C ALA A 327 -4.69 -18.10 -23.99
N CYS A 328 -3.80 -17.23 -24.49
CA CYS A 328 -3.61 -16.95 -25.92
C CYS A 328 -2.81 -17.99 -26.70
N THR A 329 -2.15 -18.93 -26.01
CA THR A 329 -1.20 -19.83 -26.63
C THR A 329 -1.76 -21.26 -26.66
N MET A 330 -2.30 -21.69 -27.81
CA MET A 330 -2.36 -23.12 -28.21
C MET A 330 -1.93 -23.30 -29.67
N SER A 331 -1.19 -24.36 -29.94
CA SER A 331 -0.78 -24.80 -31.29
C SER A 331 -1.98 -25.08 -32.21
N SER A 332 -1.96 -24.58 -33.45
CA SER A 332 -3.05 -24.72 -34.44
C SER A 332 -3.52 -26.19 -34.66
N PRO A 333 -4.83 -26.43 -34.93
CA PRO A 333 -5.41 -27.78 -35.02
C PRO A 333 -5.01 -28.60 -36.25
N ASP A 334 -4.34 -28.00 -37.24
CA ASP A 334 -3.70 -28.68 -38.39
C ASP A 334 -2.17 -28.58 -38.34
N THR A 335 -1.65 -27.85 -37.36
CA THR A 335 -0.23 -27.88 -37.03
C THR A 335 -0.01 -29.12 -36.20
N VAL A 336 0.70 -30.09 -36.76
CA VAL A 336 1.10 -31.28 -36.02
C VAL A 336 1.89 -30.80 -34.82
N HIS A 337 1.38 -31.09 -33.63
CA HIS A 337 2.13 -30.97 -32.39
C HIS A 337 2.37 -32.38 -31.92
N VAL A 338 3.64 -32.80 -31.95
CA VAL A 338 3.97 -34.17 -31.56
C VAL A 338 3.84 -34.32 -30.06
N ASN A 339 3.10 -35.34 -29.64
CA ASN A 339 3.11 -35.80 -28.28
C ASN A 339 2.94 -37.32 -28.26
N PHE A 340 3.40 -37.96 -27.20
CA PHE A 340 3.25 -39.39 -27.02
C PHE A 340 3.35 -39.78 -25.56
N SER A 341 2.76 -40.93 -25.23
CA SER A 341 2.96 -41.61 -23.95
C SER A 341 3.67 -42.95 -24.16
N GLY A 342 4.33 -43.43 -23.11
CA GLY A 342 4.89 -44.77 -23.03
C GLY A 342 4.37 -45.43 -21.75
N ASN A 343 4.14 -46.74 -21.77
CA ASN A 343 3.73 -47.48 -20.59
C ASN A 343 4.32 -48.90 -20.60
N PRO A 344 5.04 -49.33 -19.55
CA PRO A 344 5.48 -48.56 -18.37
C PRO A 344 6.66 -47.63 -18.70
N LEU A 345 6.85 -46.55 -17.93
CA LEU A 345 8.00 -45.64 -18.09
C LEU A 345 9.23 -46.02 -17.26
N SER A 346 9.02 -46.81 -16.21
CA SER A 346 10.09 -47.41 -15.41
C SER A 346 9.93 -48.92 -15.47
N ILE A 347 10.93 -49.62 -16.00
CA ILE A 347 10.89 -51.06 -16.25
C ILE A 347 12.16 -51.76 -15.79
N PRO A 348 12.08 -53.03 -15.34
CA PRO A 348 13.28 -53.81 -15.10
C PRO A 348 13.97 -54.17 -16.43
N VAL A 349 15.30 -54.21 -16.42
CA VAL A 349 16.12 -54.61 -17.58
C VAL A 349 15.61 -55.89 -18.25
N GLY A 350 15.47 -55.84 -19.58
CA GLY A 350 14.94 -56.93 -20.41
C GLY A 350 13.43 -56.87 -20.67
N SER A 351 12.71 -55.90 -20.08
CA SER A 351 11.26 -55.72 -20.29
C SER A 351 10.94 -54.85 -21.51
N THR A 352 9.66 -54.76 -21.86
CA THR A 352 9.15 -54.00 -23.01
C THR A 352 8.31 -52.80 -22.60
N VAL A 353 8.33 -51.76 -23.42
CA VAL A 353 7.46 -50.58 -23.31
C VAL A 353 6.57 -50.48 -24.56
N ASP A 354 5.30 -50.17 -24.34
CA ASP A 354 4.34 -49.84 -25.39
C ASP A 354 4.18 -48.32 -25.50
N PHE A 355 4.11 -47.80 -26.73
CA PHE A 355 4.01 -46.37 -27.01
C PHE A 355 2.68 -46.04 -27.68
N THR A 356 2.06 -44.95 -27.21
CA THR A 356 0.83 -44.40 -27.77
C THR A 356 1.08 -43.00 -28.28
N ASP A 357 0.76 -42.76 -29.55
CA ASP A 357 0.72 -41.43 -30.13
C ASP A 357 -0.40 -40.60 -29.52
N LEU A 358 -0.04 -39.40 -29.07
CA LEU A 358 -0.96 -38.39 -28.52
C LEU A 358 -0.87 -37.09 -29.33
N SER A 359 -0.24 -37.15 -30.52
CA SER A 359 0.00 -35.98 -31.34
C SER A 359 -1.33 -35.40 -31.84
N THR A 360 -1.46 -34.08 -31.73
CA THR A 360 -2.59 -33.33 -32.29
C THR A 360 -2.21 -32.85 -33.70
N GLY A 361 -3.14 -32.22 -34.43
CA GLY A 361 -2.85 -31.78 -35.79
C GLY A 361 -3.17 -32.78 -36.89
N ASN A 362 -3.96 -33.83 -36.63
CA ASN A 362 -4.33 -34.88 -37.60
C ASN A 362 -3.12 -35.48 -38.37
N PRO A 363 -2.07 -35.98 -37.67
CA PRO A 363 -0.92 -36.58 -38.34
C PRO A 363 -1.33 -37.80 -39.17
N THR A 364 -0.75 -37.94 -40.36
CA THR A 364 -0.98 -39.08 -41.26
C THR A 364 0.25 -39.99 -41.38
N THR A 365 1.39 -39.59 -40.79
CA THR A 365 2.66 -40.30 -40.85
C THR A 365 3.42 -40.18 -39.53
N TRP A 366 4.08 -41.27 -39.11
CA TRP A 366 4.87 -41.35 -37.89
C TRP A 366 6.25 -41.95 -38.16
N GLN A 367 7.25 -41.46 -37.44
CA GLN A 367 8.60 -42.00 -37.42
C GLN A 367 9.12 -41.97 -35.98
N TRP A 368 9.20 -43.15 -35.37
CA TRP A 368 9.71 -43.35 -34.02
C TRP A 368 11.19 -43.70 -34.04
N THR A 369 11.92 -43.27 -33.02
CA THR A 369 13.27 -43.71 -32.69
C THR A 369 13.36 -44.00 -31.20
N PHE A 370 13.75 -45.23 -30.87
CA PHE A 370 13.89 -45.76 -29.51
C PHE A 370 15.37 -45.97 -29.23
N THR A 371 16.03 -44.98 -28.62
CA THR A 371 17.46 -45.08 -28.32
C THR A 371 17.67 -46.21 -27.31
N GLY A 372 18.46 -47.24 -27.64
CA GLY A 372 18.66 -48.41 -26.77
C GLY A 372 17.51 -49.43 -26.78
N GLY A 373 16.40 -49.15 -27.48
CA GLY A 373 15.27 -50.07 -27.65
C GLY A 373 15.46 -51.01 -28.85
N THR A 374 14.84 -52.19 -28.78
CA THR A 374 14.79 -53.18 -29.86
C THR A 374 13.32 -53.51 -30.20
N PRO A 375 12.84 -53.25 -31.43
CA PRO A 375 13.54 -52.56 -32.53
C PRO A 375 13.81 -51.08 -32.22
N ASN A 376 14.81 -50.49 -32.89
CA ASN A 376 15.25 -49.11 -32.62
C ASN A 376 14.42 -48.02 -33.33
N THR A 377 13.52 -48.39 -34.24
CA THR A 377 12.65 -47.48 -35.00
C THR A 377 11.30 -48.15 -35.30
N SER A 378 10.27 -47.33 -35.58
CA SER A 378 8.94 -47.80 -36.02
C SER A 378 8.22 -46.72 -36.84
N THR A 379 7.31 -47.12 -37.72
CA THR A 379 6.41 -46.22 -38.47
C THR A 379 4.93 -46.42 -38.13
N LEU A 380 4.63 -47.28 -37.15
CA LEU A 380 3.27 -47.47 -36.65
C LEU A 380 2.85 -46.25 -35.83
N GLN A 381 1.55 -45.92 -35.83
CA GLN A 381 1.02 -44.88 -34.95
C GLN A 381 1.26 -45.22 -33.47
N ASN A 382 0.98 -46.47 -33.06
CA ASN A 382 1.17 -46.95 -31.68
C ASN A 382 2.07 -48.20 -31.65
N PRO A 383 3.40 -48.06 -31.61
CA PRO A 383 4.33 -49.19 -31.54
C PRO A 383 4.24 -49.92 -30.19
N THR A 384 4.23 -51.25 -30.20
CA THR A 384 4.21 -52.09 -28.99
C THR A 384 5.42 -53.03 -28.93
N GLY A 385 5.78 -53.49 -27.73
CA GLY A 385 6.81 -54.50 -27.50
C GLY A 385 8.25 -54.01 -27.65
N ILE A 386 8.53 -52.72 -27.44
CA ILE A 386 9.90 -52.19 -27.57
C ILE A 386 10.74 -52.60 -26.37
N GLN A 387 11.69 -53.51 -26.57
CA GLN A 387 12.48 -54.11 -25.48
C GLN A 387 13.75 -53.29 -25.18
N TYR A 388 14.05 -53.08 -23.89
CA TYR A 388 15.30 -52.44 -23.44
C TYR A 388 16.15 -53.40 -22.62
N ASN A 389 17.36 -53.71 -23.09
CA ASN A 389 18.20 -54.79 -22.56
C ASN A 389 19.40 -54.31 -21.72
N ALA A 390 19.52 -53.01 -21.46
CA ALA A 390 20.56 -52.45 -20.60
C ALA A 390 19.94 -51.43 -19.63
N VAL A 391 20.57 -51.31 -18.45
CA VAL A 391 20.17 -50.35 -17.41
C VAL A 391 20.57 -48.94 -17.86
N GLY A 392 19.74 -47.96 -17.55
CA GLY A 392 19.98 -46.55 -17.84
C GLY A 392 18.71 -45.81 -18.21
N THR A 393 18.86 -44.53 -18.54
CA THR A 393 17.77 -43.69 -19.02
C THR A 393 17.85 -43.53 -20.53
N TYR A 394 16.73 -43.73 -21.22
CA TYR A 394 16.68 -43.73 -22.68
C TYR A 394 15.75 -42.65 -23.22
N ALA A 395 16.23 -41.94 -24.23
CA ALA A 395 15.43 -40.97 -24.96
C ALA A 395 14.57 -41.65 -26.02
N VAL A 396 13.32 -41.18 -26.14
CA VAL A 396 12.40 -41.58 -27.20
C VAL A 396 12.07 -40.37 -28.04
N LYS A 397 12.11 -40.54 -29.36
CA LYS A 397 11.77 -39.49 -30.32
C LYS A 397 10.62 -39.95 -31.20
N LEU A 398 9.62 -39.10 -31.35
CA LEU A 398 8.59 -39.21 -32.36
C LEU A 398 8.70 -38.03 -33.30
N LYS A 399 8.61 -38.28 -34.60
CA LYS A 399 8.31 -37.28 -35.62
C LYS A 399 6.98 -37.64 -36.26
N ALA A 400 6.03 -36.72 -36.26
CA ALA A 400 4.76 -36.91 -36.95
C ALA A 400 4.56 -35.81 -38.00
N SER A 401 3.81 -36.10 -39.05
CA SER A 401 3.49 -35.14 -40.11
C SER A 401 2.13 -35.40 -40.74
N ASN A 402 1.52 -34.32 -41.24
CA ASN A 402 0.38 -34.35 -42.15
C ASN A 402 0.79 -33.66 -43.48
N ALA A 403 -0.17 -33.36 -44.35
CA ALA A 403 0.09 -32.73 -45.66
C ALA A 403 0.55 -31.25 -45.57
N ILE A 404 0.40 -30.62 -44.41
CA ILE A 404 0.55 -29.17 -44.18
C ILE A 404 1.77 -28.88 -43.29
N SER A 405 2.01 -29.71 -42.28
CA SER A 405 3.00 -29.48 -41.23
C SER A 405 3.66 -30.77 -40.73
N SER A 406 4.82 -30.61 -40.12
CA SER A 406 5.57 -31.68 -39.46
C SER A 406 6.18 -31.14 -38.20
N ASP A 407 6.16 -31.95 -37.15
CA ASP A 407 6.81 -31.65 -35.89
C ASP A 407 7.53 -32.89 -35.35
N SER A 408 8.42 -32.70 -34.37
CA SER A 408 9.09 -33.80 -33.68
C SER A 408 9.31 -33.49 -32.21
N LEU A 409 8.97 -34.45 -31.35
CA LEU A 409 9.23 -34.39 -29.93
C LEU A 409 10.28 -35.44 -29.56
N THR A 410 11.31 -35.02 -28.83
CA THR A 410 12.25 -35.94 -28.16
C THR A 410 12.08 -35.79 -26.67
N LYS A 411 11.60 -36.84 -26.00
CA LYS A 411 11.61 -36.90 -24.53
C LYS A 411 12.94 -37.53 -24.11
N GLN A 412 13.82 -36.70 -23.54
CA GLN A 412 15.09 -37.16 -22.96
C GLN A 412 14.82 -37.92 -21.66
N ASN A 413 15.65 -38.93 -21.36
CA ASN A 413 15.53 -39.76 -20.14
C ASN A 413 14.11 -40.30 -19.90
N TYR A 414 13.39 -40.65 -20.97
CA TYR A 414 11.96 -40.90 -20.93
C TYR A 414 11.61 -42.31 -20.42
N ILE A 415 12.44 -43.29 -20.76
CA ILE A 415 12.35 -44.64 -20.20
C ILE A 415 13.48 -44.81 -19.21
N GLU A 416 13.12 -45.16 -17.98
CA GLU A 416 14.07 -45.62 -16.97
C GLU A 416 14.09 -47.14 -17.00
N VAL A 417 15.26 -47.70 -17.29
CA VAL A 417 15.50 -49.12 -17.16
C VAL A 417 16.33 -49.32 -15.92
N TYR A 418 15.71 -49.83 -14.87
CA TYR A 418 16.38 -50.09 -13.60
C TYR A 418 16.79 -51.57 -13.52
N ASP A 419 17.83 -51.83 -12.75
CA ASP A 419 18.10 -53.19 -12.28
C ASP A 419 17.18 -53.45 -11.08
N PRO A 420 16.24 -54.40 -11.13
CA PRO A 420 15.40 -54.71 -9.98
C PRO A 420 16.19 -55.17 -8.75
N ASN A 421 17.48 -55.50 -8.90
CA ASN A 421 18.38 -55.89 -7.80
C ASN A 421 19.31 -54.76 -7.32
N ALA A 422 19.25 -53.56 -7.91
CA ALA A 422 20.05 -52.43 -7.46
C ALA A 422 19.52 -51.88 -6.13
N VAL A 423 20.42 -51.57 -5.19
CA VAL A 423 20.06 -50.85 -3.96
C VAL A 423 19.35 -49.55 -4.32
N HIS A 424 18.26 -49.24 -3.63
CA HIS A 424 17.60 -47.94 -3.69
C HIS A 424 17.66 -47.31 -2.31
N ALA A 425 18.29 -46.14 -2.20
CA ALA A 425 18.46 -45.46 -0.92
C ALA A 425 17.23 -44.62 -0.59
N ASP A 426 16.69 -44.74 0.62
CA ASP A 426 15.66 -43.84 1.15
C ASP A 426 15.75 -43.81 2.68
N PHE A 427 15.17 -42.78 3.30
CA PHE A 427 15.13 -42.63 4.74
C PHE A 427 14.01 -41.70 5.20
N THR A 428 13.70 -41.75 6.49
CA THR A 428 12.81 -40.78 7.15
C THR A 428 13.42 -40.27 8.45
N ALA A 429 12.82 -39.22 9.01
CA ALA A 429 13.13 -38.67 10.32
C ALA A 429 11.88 -38.68 11.21
N ASN A 430 12.06 -38.86 12.51
CA ASN A 430 10.94 -38.79 13.45
C ASN A 430 10.35 -37.38 13.59
N ASN A 431 11.20 -36.34 13.51
CA ASN A 431 10.84 -34.93 13.53
C ASN A 431 11.66 -34.20 12.46
N THR A 432 11.00 -33.34 11.68
CA THR A 432 11.65 -32.46 10.70
C THR A 432 11.77 -31.03 11.19
N THR A 433 11.12 -30.68 12.30
CA THR A 433 11.22 -29.37 12.95
C THR A 433 11.53 -29.56 14.43
N ILE A 434 12.60 -28.92 14.90
CA ILE A 434 13.08 -29.01 16.29
C ILE A 434 13.55 -27.65 16.80
N LEU A 435 13.70 -27.52 18.11
CA LEU A 435 14.38 -26.38 18.73
C LEU A 435 15.90 -26.54 18.70
N VAL A 436 16.63 -25.43 18.82
CA VAL A 436 18.09 -25.43 19.08
C VAL A 436 18.42 -26.39 20.23
N GLY A 437 19.36 -27.31 19.98
CA GLY A 437 19.76 -28.37 20.90
C GLY A 437 18.92 -29.65 20.80
N GLY A 438 17.90 -29.68 19.94
CA GLY A 438 17.04 -30.84 19.70
C GLY A 438 17.75 -31.98 18.96
N THR A 439 17.24 -33.19 19.17
CA THR A 439 17.74 -34.42 18.54
C THR A 439 16.74 -35.01 17.55
N VAL A 440 17.24 -35.42 16.38
CA VAL A 440 16.47 -36.10 15.33
C VAL A 440 16.95 -37.56 15.21
N GLN A 441 16.02 -38.50 15.18
CA GLN A 441 16.26 -39.91 14.89
C GLN A 441 15.94 -40.18 13.42
N PHE A 442 16.94 -40.64 12.67
CA PHE A 442 16.77 -41.05 11.28
C PHE A 442 16.57 -42.56 11.19
N THR A 443 15.72 -42.98 10.26
CA THR A 443 15.41 -44.38 9.95
C THR A 443 15.69 -44.66 8.49
N ASP A 444 16.53 -45.64 8.22
CA ASP A 444 16.80 -46.17 6.88
C ASP A 444 15.58 -46.91 6.32
N LEU A 445 15.20 -46.56 5.10
CA LEU A 445 14.15 -47.21 4.31
C LEU A 445 14.71 -47.82 3.01
N SER A 446 16.03 -47.88 2.87
CA SER A 446 16.68 -48.37 1.68
C SER A 446 16.32 -49.83 1.38
N THR A 447 16.10 -50.16 0.11
CA THR A 447 15.64 -51.48 -0.35
C THR A 447 16.76 -52.28 -1.04
N ASN A 448 16.49 -53.54 -1.37
CA ASN A 448 17.44 -54.48 -2.02
C ASN A 448 18.67 -54.85 -1.17
N SER A 449 18.43 -55.04 0.13
CA SER A 449 19.36 -55.58 1.13
C SER A 449 20.72 -54.85 1.21
N PRO A 450 20.75 -53.53 1.46
CA PRO A 450 21.99 -52.82 1.71
C PRO A 450 22.72 -53.39 2.94
N THR A 451 24.04 -53.40 2.89
CA THR A 451 24.94 -53.92 3.95
C THR A 451 25.84 -52.82 4.53
N SER A 452 25.80 -51.61 3.97
CA SER A 452 26.57 -50.45 4.42
C SER A 452 25.85 -49.13 4.14
N TRP A 453 26.06 -48.13 5.01
CA TRP A 453 25.44 -46.80 4.95
C TRP A 453 26.48 -45.70 5.15
N SER A 454 26.28 -44.56 4.51
CA SER A 454 27.07 -43.34 4.69
C SER A 454 26.15 -42.13 4.72
N TRP A 455 26.00 -41.53 5.89
CA TRP A 455 25.15 -40.38 6.14
C TRP A 455 25.93 -39.07 6.17
N ASN A 456 25.29 -38.00 5.72
CA ASN A 456 25.73 -36.61 5.91
C ASN A 456 24.57 -35.78 6.50
N PHE A 457 24.87 -35.08 7.60
CA PHE A 457 23.95 -34.19 8.30
C PHE A 457 24.55 -32.79 8.34
N ALA A 458 24.21 -31.95 7.35
CA ALA A 458 24.69 -30.59 7.32
C ALA A 458 24.29 -29.86 8.61
N GLY A 459 25.23 -29.28 9.35
CA GLY A 459 24.95 -28.61 10.64
C GLY A 459 24.60 -29.54 11.82
N GLY A 460 24.52 -30.85 11.59
CA GLY A 460 24.25 -31.85 12.63
C GLY A 460 25.50 -32.26 13.41
N THR A 461 25.30 -32.74 14.63
CA THR A 461 26.33 -33.34 15.49
C THR A 461 25.88 -34.76 15.91
N PRO A 462 26.54 -35.83 15.44
CA PRO A 462 27.68 -35.82 14.50
C PRO A 462 27.26 -35.42 13.08
N ALA A 463 28.19 -34.84 12.31
CA ALA A 463 27.94 -34.39 10.94
C ALA A 463 27.89 -35.53 9.90
N THR A 464 28.37 -36.72 10.26
CA THR A 464 28.32 -37.93 9.43
C THR A 464 28.10 -39.17 10.30
N SER A 465 27.61 -40.26 9.70
CA SER A 465 27.43 -41.55 10.39
C SER A 465 27.49 -42.73 9.41
N THR A 466 27.89 -43.90 9.89
CA THR A 466 27.80 -45.18 9.15
C THR A 466 26.82 -46.17 9.79
N VAL A 467 26.13 -45.75 10.84
CA VAL A 467 25.08 -46.55 11.51
C VAL A 467 23.82 -46.52 10.64
N GLN A 468 23.11 -47.64 10.56
CA GLN A 468 21.88 -47.73 9.76
C GLN A 468 20.82 -46.68 10.18
N ASN A 469 20.55 -46.55 11.48
CA ASN A 469 19.54 -45.62 12.02
C ASN A 469 20.19 -44.63 13.03
N PRO A 470 20.84 -43.55 12.57
CA PRO A 470 21.57 -42.64 13.46
C PRO A 470 20.66 -41.63 14.18
N THR A 471 21.15 -41.11 15.30
CA THR A 471 20.55 -39.98 16.04
C THR A 471 21.49 -38.79 15.95
N VAL A 472 20.97 -37.60 15.64
CA VAL A 472 21.75 -36.39 15.35
C VAL A 472 21.19 -35.20 16.12
N THR A 473 22.07 -34.40 16.73
CA THR A 473 21.70 -33.18 17.45
C THR A 473 21.98 -31.96 16.58
N TYR A 474 21.09 -30.98 16.55
CA TYR A 474 21.34 -29.69 15.88
C TYR A 474 21.39 -28.55 16.90
N ASN A 475 22.54 -27.88 16.99
CA ASN A 475 22.81 -26.88 18.03
C ASN A 475 22.70 -25.42 17.56
N THR A 476 22.31 -25.20 16.31
CA THR A 476 22.21 -23.88 15.70
C THR A 476 20.91 -23.79 14.91
N ALA A 477 20.23 -22.66 14.99
CA ALA A 477 19.02 -22.41 14.20
C ALA A 477 19.36 -22.34 12.70
N GLY A 478 18.46 -22.84 11.86
CA GLY A 478 18.65 -22.91 10.42
C GLY A 478 17.91 -24.05 9.75
N ILE A 479 18.08 -24.15 8.43
CA ILE A 479 17.47 -25.18 7.58
C ILE A 479 18.59 -26.03 6.99
N TYR A 480 18.47 -27.36 7.11
CA TYR A 480 19.55 -28.29 6.84
C TYR A 480 19.15 -29.43 5.91
N ASN A 481 20.05 -29.77 4.99
CA ASN A 481 19.94 -30.94 4.12
C ASN A 481 20.44 -32.20 4.84
N VAL A 482 19.88 -33.34 4.46
CA VAL A 482 20.35 -34.67 4.90
C VAL A 482 20.55 -35.55 3.69
N SER A 483 21.64 -36.32 3.66
CA SER A 483 21.86 -37.32 2.61
C SER A 483 22.27 -38.68 3.18
N LEU A 484 21.83 -39.74 2.50
CA LEU A 484 22.19 -41.12 2.77
C LEU A 484 22.70 -41.77 1.48
N THR A 485 23.85 -42.45 1.55
CA THR A 485 24.30 -43.41 0.53
C THR A 485 24.23 -44.82 1.11
N ALA A 486 23.49 -45.72 0.47
CA ALA A 486 23.37 -47.13 0.88
C ALA A 486 24.00 -48.05 -0.18
N SER A 487 24.64 -49.15 0.25
CA SER A 487 25.25 -50.13 -0.67
C SER A 487 25.18 -51.55 -0.14
N ASN A 488 25.02 -52.52 -1.05
CA ASN A 488 25.06 -53.96 -0.78
C ASN A 488 26.39 -54.62 -1.23
N GLY A 489 27.38 -53.83 -1.65
CA GLY A 489 28.69 -54.29 -2.12
C GLY A 489 28.78 -54.54 -3.63
N THR A 490 27.65 -54.71 -4.33
CA THR A 490 27.60 -54.81 -5.80
C THR A 490 26.91 -53.62 -6.47
N SER A 491 26.02 -52.94 -5.76
CA SER A 491 25.34 -51.71 -6.17
C SER A 491 25.31 -50.71 -5.02
N SER A 492 25.16 -49.43 -5.35
CA SER A 492 25.04 -48.33 -4.40
C SER A 492 24.12 -47.25 -4.94
N ASP A 493 23.33 -46.63 -4.08
CA ASP A 493 22.45 -45.50 -4.42
C ASP A 493 22.52 -44.43 -3.33
N SER A 494 22.15 -43.19 -3.66
CA SER A 494 22.18 -42.05 -2.73
C SER A 494 20.91 -41.22 -2.82
N GLU A 495 20.37 -40.87 -1.66
CA GLU A 495 19.20 -39.99 -1.51
C GLU A 495 19.60 -38.70 -0.78
N ILE A 496 19.10 -37.56 -1.26
CA ILE A 496 19.33 -36.24 -0.67
C ILE A 496 17.99 -35.55 -0.44
N LYS A 497 17.63 -35.33 0.83
CA LYS A 497 16.47 -34.52 1.19
C LYS A 497 16.94 -33.10 1.51
N ASN A 498 16.64 -32.18 0.58
CA ASN A 498 16.96 -30.75 0.73
C ASN A 498 16.01 -30.09 1.73
N ASN A 499 16.53 -29.17 2.55
CA ASN A 499 15.79 -28.42 3.57
C ASN A 499 14.98 -29.32 4.51
N TYR A 500 15.52 -30.51 4.82
CA TYR A 500 14.76 -31.57 5.48
C TYR A 500 14.59 -31.34 6.98
N ILE A 501 15.57 -30.73 7.63
CA ILE A 501 15.50 -30.40 9.07
C ILE A 501 15.49 -28.88 9.25
N THR A 502 14.48 -28.37 9.94
CA THR A 502 14.36 -26.98 10.37
C THR A 502 14.60 -26.88 11.88
N VAL A 503 15.53 -26.02 12.27
CA VAL A 503 15.90 -25.79 13.67
C VAL A 503 15.54 -24.35 14.01
N LEU A 504 14.58 -24.17 14.93
CA LEU A 504 14.13 -22.84 15.35
C LEU A 504 14.76 -22.41 16.67
N ASP A 505 14.89 -21.10 16.87
CA ASP A 505 15.28 -20.52 18.15
C ASP A 505 14.03 -20.30 19.03
N SER A 506 14.21 -20.43 20.34
CA SER A 506 13.21 -20.04 21.35
C SER A 506 12.83 -18.55 21.28
N SER A 507 13.70 -17.68 20.75
CA SER A 507 13.37 -16.27 20.50
C SER A 507 12.30 -16.09 19.42
N ASP A 508 12.02 -17.11 18.61
CA ASP A 508 11.00 -17.07 17.55
C ASP A 508 9.61 -17.52 18.06
N ALA A 509 9.42 -17.68 19.37
CA ALA A 509 8.11 -17.96 19.94
C ALA A 509 7.10 -16.87 19.55
N PRO A 510 5.83 -17.22 19.30
CA PRO A 510 4.84 -16.25 18.88
C PRO A 510 4.60 -15.21 19.98
N HIS A 511 4.44 -13.95 19.58
CA HIS A 511 4.09 -12.85 20.46
C HIS A 511 2.88 -12.11 19.88
N ALA A 512 1.72 -12.33 20.49
CA ALA A 512 0.42 -11.80 20.10
C ALA A 512 0.39 -10.29 20.30
N ASN A 513 0.01 -9.56 19.25
CA ASN A 513 -0.24 -8.12 19.33
C ASN A 513 -1.26 -7.71 18.27
N PHE A 514 -2.06 -6.68 18.57
CA PHE A 514 -3.04 -6.14 17.63
C PHE A 514 -3.46 -4.71 17.95
N THR A 515 -4.15 -4.07 16.99
CA THR A 515 -4.86 -2.81 17.17
C THR A 515 -6.24 -2.86 16.51
N ALA A 516 -7.14 -1.98 16.94
CA ALA A 516 -8.40 -1.67 16.27
C ALA A 516 -8.35 -0.28 15.61
N ASP A 517 -9.20 -0.03 14.60
CA ASP A 517 -9.40 1.30 14.02
C ASP A 517 -10.18 2.25 14.94
N TYR A 518 -11.14 1.70 15.71
CA TYR A 518 -11.88 2.39 16.76
C TYR A 518 -11.94 1.54 18.03
N THR A 519 -11.76 2.16 19.18
CA THR A 519 -11.93 1.52 20.50
C THR A 519 -13.19 1.99 21.23
N THR A 520 -13.80 3.09 20.75
CA THR A 520 -15.05 3.62 21.28
C THR A 520 -16.00 3.88 20.11
N ILE A 521 -17.16 3.22 20.12
CA ILE A 521 -18.11 3.24 19.01
C ILE A 521 -19.55 3.39 19.48
N GLN A 522 -20.44 3.79 18.57
CA GLN A 522 -21.88 3.74 18.84
C GLN A 522 -22.42 2.32 18.66
N SER A 523 -23.50 2.02 19.39
CA SER A 523 -24.25 0.77 19.21
C SER A 523 -24.59 0.52 17.75
N GLY A 524 -24.22 -0.65 17.21
CA GLY A 524 -24.46 -1.05 15.82
C GLY A 524 -23.36 -0.70 14.82
N MET A 525 -22.29 -0.04 15.25
CA MET A 525 -21.12 0.19 14.39
C MET A 525 -20.20 -1.03 14.34
N SER A 526 -19.38 -1.10 13.29
CA SER A 526 -18.34 -2.11 13.12
C SER A 526 -16.95 -1.58 13.45
N VAL A 527 -16.08 -2.50 13.87
CA VAL A 527 -14.66 -2.30 14.16
C VAL A 527 -13.82 -3.19 13.25
N ASN A 528 -12.69 -2.67 12.76
CA ASN A 528 -11.69 -3.42 12.02
C ASN A 528 -10.44 -3.61 12.89
N PHE A 529 -9.88 -4.82 12.87
CA PHE A 529 -8.71 -5.20 13.65
C PHE A 529 -7.51 -5.47 12.73
N THR A 530 -6.33 -5.01 13.15
CA THR A 530 -5.05 -5.26 12.49
C THR A 530 -4.16 -6.10 13.40
N ASN A 531 -3.67 -7.23 12.89
CA ASN A 531 -2.69 -8.07 13.58
C ASN A 531 -1.29 -7.47 13.48
N LEU A 532 -0.63 -7.27 14.63
CA LEU A 532 0.73 -6.75 14.78
C LEU A 532 1.67 -7.79 15.41
N SER A 533 1.24 -9.05 15.47
CA SER A 533 1.98 -10.13 16.11
C SER A 533 3.33 -10.41 15.47
N THR A 534 4.29 -10.88 16.26
CA THR A 534 5.63 -11.26 15.81
C THR A 534 5.94 -12.72 16.20
N GLY A 535 7.08 -13.25 15.75
CA GLY A 535 7.45 -14.65 15.95
C GLY A 535 6.75 -15.63 15.00
N PHE A 536 7.07 -16.91 15.14
CA PHE A 536 6.55 -18.00 14.31
C PHE A 536 5.29 -18.61 14.93
N TYR A 537 4.20 -18.62 14.15
CA TYR A 537 2.95 -19.32 14.48
C TYR A 537 2.38 -20.03 13.27
N ASP A 538 1.73 -21.17 13.51
CA ASP A 538 1.08 -22.00 12.49
C ASP A 538 -0.32 -21.50 12.16
N SER A 539 -1.02 -20.92 13.15
CA SER A 539 -2.38 -20.40 13.00
C SER A 539 -2.74 -19.38 14.08
N LEU A 540 -3.84 -18.66 13.89
CA LEU A 540 -4.37 -17.69 14.85
C LEU A 540 -5.90 -17.79 14.98
N VAL A 541 -6.42 -17.32 16.11
CA VAL A 541 -7.86 -17.20 16.38
C VAL A 541 -8.13 -15.90 17.12
N TRP A 542 -9.13 -15.16 16.66
CA TRP A 542 -9.71 -14.01 17.33
C TRP A 542 -10.99 -14.38 18.07
N ILE A 543 -11.21 -13.75 19.23
CA ILE A 543 -12.46 -13.80 19.98
C ILE A 543 -12.87 -12.35 20.29
N PHE A 544 -14.07 -11.99 19.88
CA PHE A 544 -14.67 -10.67 20.06
C PHE A 544 -15.87 -10.81 20.99
N GLU A 545 -15.68 -10.53 22.28
CA GLU A 545 -16.75 -10.67 23.26
C GLU A 545 -17.94 -9.77 22.89
N GLY A 546 -19.16 -10.30 22.89
CA GLY A 546 -20.36 -9.49 22.60
C GLY A 546 -20.49 -8.96 21.16
N ALA A 547 -19.60 -9.34 20.25
CA ALA A 547 -19.64 -8.92 18.85
C ALA A 547 -20.24 -9.96 17.91
N THR A 548 -20.55 -9.53 16.68
CA THR A 548 -20.92 -10.40 15.55
C THR A 548 -20.01 -10.12 14.33
N PRO A 549 -19.30 -11.12 13.77
CA PRO A 549 -19.10 -12.46 14.33
C PRO A 549 -18.29 -12.39 15.64
N ASN A 550 -18.49 -13.36 16.53
CA ASN A 550 -17.80 -13.42 17.83
C ASN A 550 -16.40 -14.03 17.76
N THR A 551 -16.00 -14.57 16.60
CA THR A 551 -14.67 -15.16 16.36
C THR A 551 -14.24 -14.96 14.92
N SER A 552 -12.94 -15.03 14.64
CA SER A 552 -12.39 -14.98 13.29
C SER A 552 -11.03 -15.70 13.20
N THR A 553 -10.70 -16.23 12.03
CA THR A 553 -9.35 -16.76 11.71
C THR A 553 -8.63 -15.91 10.67
N ASN A 554 -9.20 -14.78 10.25
CA ASN A 554 -8.58 -13.88 9.30
C ASN A 554 -7.40 -13.14 9.96
N GLN A 555 -6.34 -12.89 9.19
CA GLN A 555 -5.17 -12.15 9.67
C GLN A 555 -5.56 -10.75 10.18
N ASN A 556 -6.42 -10.03 9.45
CA ASN A 556 -6.92 -8.70 9.83
C ASN A 556 -8.45 -8.71 9.71
N PRO A 557 -9.20 -9.11 10.77
CA PRO A 557 -10.66 -9.16 10.73
C PRO A 557 -11.29 -7.79 10.51
N THR A 558 -12.24 -7.71 9.59
CA THR A 558 -12.98 -6.47 9.29
C THR A 558 -14.47 -6.66 9.56
N ASN A 559 -15.18 -5.54 9.74
CA ASN A 559 -16.63 -5.51 9.94
C ASN A 559 -17.15 -6.26 11.19
N ILE A 560 -16.45 -6.18 12.32
CA ILE A 560 -16.89 -6.78 13.59
C ILE A 560 -17.88 -5.85 14.28
N THR A 561 -19.17 -6.20 14.34
CA THR A 561 -20.23 -5.31 14.84
C THR A 561 -20.53 -5.54 16.33
N TYR A 562 -20.75 -4.46 17.08
CA TYR A 562 -21.16 -4.52 18.48
C TYR A 562 -22.49 -3.78 18.71
N ASP A 563 -23.54 -4.52 19.06
CA ASP A 563 -24.91 -4.00 19.20
C ASP A 563 -25.34 -3.72 20.63
N SER A 564 -24.56 -4.17 21.63
CA SER A 564 -24.91 -4.02 23.04
C SER A 564 -24.04 -2.95 23.69
N ILE A 565 -24.65 -2.04 24.44
CA ILE A 565 -23.95 -0.99 25.20
C ILE A 565 -23.20 -1.66 26.37
N SER A 566 -21.89 -1.79 26.22
CA SER A 566 -20.94 -2.29 27.22
C SER A 566 -19.52 -2.01 26.73
N CYS A 567 -18.52 -2.24 27.56
CA CYS A 567 -17.17 -2.51 27.07
C CYS A 567 -16.98 -4.03 26.93
N PHE A 568 -16.17 -4.44 25.96
CA PHE A 568 -15.99 -5.84 25.58
C PHE A 568 -14.51 -6.19 25.42
N ASP A 569 -14.15 -7.40 25.84
CA ASP A 569 -12.82 -7.93 25.66
C ASP A 569 -12.58 -8.37 24.21
N VAL A 570 -11.35 -8.16 23.73
CA VAL A 570 -10.88 -8.74 22.47
C VAL A 570 -9.67 -9.63 22.75
N THR A 571 -9.73 -10.86 22.29
CA THR A 571 -8.66 -11.84 22.46
C THR A 571 -8.08 -12.24 21.11
N LEU A 572 -6.74 -12.27 21.01
CA LEU A 572 -6.00 -12.89 19.92
C LEU A 572 -5.16 -14.04 20.50
N ILE A 573 -5.35 -15.24 19.94
CA ILE A 573 -4.61 -16.45 20.28
C ILE A 573 -3.77 -16.86 19.08
N LEU A 574 -2.46 -17.01 19.28
CA LEU A 574 -1.54 -17.58 18.31
C LEU A 574 -1.20 -19.00 18.71
N TYR A 575 -1.26 -19.92 17.75
CA TYR A 575 -0.88 -21.32 17.96
C TYR A 575 0.42 -21.61 17.22
N SER A 576 1.38 -22.16 17.95
CA SER A 576 2.66 -22.62 17.40
C SER A 576 3.09 -23.89 18.10
N PHE A 577 3.83 -24.74 17.41
CA PHE A 577 4.52 -25.87 18.07
C PHE A 577 5.57 -25.40 19.11
N LEU A 578 6.01 -24.14 19.04
CA LEU A 578 6.88 -23.50 20.05
C LEU A 578 6.16 -23.11 21.34
N GLY A 579 4.84 -23.17 21.36
CA GLY A 579 3.98 -22.65 22.43
C GLY A 579 2.94 -21.71 21.87
N ASN A 580 1.82 -21.56 22.58
CA ASN A 580 0.78 -20.62 22.19
C ASN A 580 0.98 -19.32 22.96
N ASP A 581 0.69 -18.21 22.30
CA ASP A 581 0.60 -16.93 22.98
C ASP A 581 -0.83 -16.38 22.89
N THR A 582 -1.27 -15.70 23.93
CA THR A 582 -2.65 -15.19 24.04
C THR A 582 -2.62 -13.79 24.60
N LEU A 583 -3.08 -12.84 23.79
CA LEU A 583 -3.30 -11.46 24.22
C LEU A 583 -4.80 -11.22 24.38
N VAL A 584 -5.22 -10.91 25.60
CA VAL A 584 -6.57 -10.37 25.88
C VAL A 584 -6.42 -8.88 26.17
N LYS A 585 -7.09 -8.05 25.38
CA LYS A 585 -7.30 -6.64 25.73
C LYS A 585 -8.66 -6.52 26.38
N HIS A 586 -8.67 -6.28 27.69
CA HIS A 586 -9.89 -6.16 28.47
C HIS A 586 -10.61 -4.83 28.21
N ASP A 587 -11.94 -4.85 28.15
CA ASP A 587 -12.80 -3.69 27.91
C ASP A 587 -12.36 -2.86 26.68
N TYR A 588 -11.79 -3.51 25.67
CA TYR A 588 -11.06 -2.84 24.58
C TYR A 588 -11.98 -2.10 23.62
N ILE A 589 -13.17 -2.63 23.37
CA ILE A 589 -14.20 -1.96 22.56
C ILE A 589 -15.33 -1.51 23.47
N CYS A 590 -15.50 -0.21 23.64
CA CYS A 590 -16.58 0.39 24.41
C CYS A 590 -17.67 0.95 23.52
N VAL A 591 -18.89 0.44 23.70
CA VAL A 591 -20.08 0.83 22.97
C VAL A 591 -20.93 1.76 23.82
N PHE A 592 -21.25 2.95 23.32
CA PHE A 592 -22.06 3.94 24.05
C PHE A 592 -23.40 4.25 23.40
N ASP A 593 -24.30 4.83 24.21
CA ASP A 593 -25.60 5.32 23.78
C ASP A 593 -25.48 6.77 23.26
N PRO A 594 -25.83 7.05 21.99
CA PRO A 594 -25.84 8.40 21.45
C PRO A 594 -26.85 9.35 22.12
N SER A 595 -27.78 8.84 22.94
CA SER A 595 -28.79 9.65 23.64
C SER A 595 -28.27 10.40 24.88
N ASN A 596 -27.08 10.04 25.39
CA ASN A 596 -26.41 10.76 26.48
C ASN A 596 -25.33 11.69 25.92
N ALA A 597 -25.72 12.93 25.62
CA ALA A 597 -24.82 13.96 25.13
C ALA A 597 -23.94 14.52 26.27
N ASP A 598 -22.91 13.78 26.65
CA ASP A 598 -21.82 14.31 27.48
C ASP A 598 -20.89 15.21 26.66
N THR A 599 -20.23 16.16 27.33
CA THR A 599 -19.24 17.04 26.70
C THR A 599 -17.99 16.25 26.30
N VAL A 600 -17.44 16.54 25.12
CA VAL A 600 -16.15 15.98 24.66
C VAL A 600 -14.99 16.90 25.04
N HIS A 601 -13.80 16.34 25.26
CA HIS A 601 -12.58 17.09 25.52
C HIS A 601 -11.41 16.53 24.70
N ALA A 602 -10.80 17.37 23.87
CA ALA A 602 -9.70 17.00 22.99
C ALA A 602 -8.38 16.89 23.76
N ASN A 603 -7.68 15.77 23.63
CA ASN A 603 -6.34 15.59 24.18
C ASN A 603 -5.55 14.57 23.34
N PHE A 604 -4.23 14.74 23.24
CA PHE A 604 -3.37 13.80 22.51
C PHE A 604 -1.91 13.93 22.92
N HIS A 605 -1.06 13.01 22.48
CA HIS A 605 0.39 13.20 22.41
C HIS A 605 1.02 12.44 21.24
N ALA A 606 2.25 12.79 20.89
CA ALA A 606 3.07 11.94 20.03
C ALA A 606 3.57 10.73 20.81
N ILE A 607 3.55 9.55 20.19
CA ILE A 607 4.11 8.30 20.72
C ILE A 607 5.53 8.03 20.19
N THR A 608 5.93 8.73 19.14
CA THR A 608 7.31 8.76 18.64
C THR A 608 7.97 10.10 18.97
N THR A 609 9.28 10.21 18.73
CA THR A 609 10.01 11.46 18.95
C THR A 609 9.45 12.62 18.12
N ARG A 610 9.44 13.81 18.70
CA ARG A 610 8.96 15.05 18.06
C ARG A 610 10.09 15.90 17.48
N LEU A 611 11.33 15.60 17.85
CA LEU A 611 12.54 16.16 17.24
C LEU A 611 13.06 15.18 16.21
N ILE A 612 12.71 15.41 14.95
CA ILE A 612 13.03 14.52 13.83
C ILE A 612 13.96 15.20 12.83
N VAL A 613 14.56 14.41 11.95
CA VAL A 613 15.22 14.92 10.74
C VAL A 613 14.23 14.99 9.59
N GLN A 614 14.54 15.82 8.59
CA GLN A 614 13.76 15.89 7.35
C GLN A 614 13.51 14.49 6.75
N GLY A 615 12.26 14.22 6.41
CA GLY A 615 11.79 12.91 5.95
C GLY A 615 11.45 11.92 7.07
N GLY A 616 11.55 12.31 8.35
CA GLY A 616 11.14 11.50 9.49
C GLY A 616 9.62 11.45 9.68
N ASN A 617 9.16 10.47 10.46
CA ASN A 617 7.75 10.23 10.72
C ASN A 617 7.40 10.44 12.20
N VAL A 618 6.19 10.93 12.47
CA VAL A 618 5.62 11.05 13.81
C VAL A 618 4.29 10.30 13.89
N SER A 619 4.07 9.56 14.96
CA SER A 619 2.80 8.89 15.27
C SER A 619 2.18 9.48 16.53
N PHE A 620 0.86 9.49 16.61
CA PHE A 620 0.09 10.12 17.69
C PHE A 620 -0.91 9.16 18.33
N GLU A 621 -1.12 9.37 19.62
CA GLU A 621 -2.15 8.72 20.41
C GLU A 621 -3.16 9.76 20.87
N ASP A 622 -4.43 9.52 20.56
CA ASP A 622 -5.56 10.25 21.11
C ASP A 622 -5.77 9.88 22.58
N LEU A 623 -5.87 10.89 23.43
CA LEU A 623 -6.21 10.78 24.86
C LEU A 623 -7.52 11.54 25.17
N SER A 624 -8.30 11.88 24.13
CA SER A 624 -9.50 12.66 24.27
C SER A 624 -10.54 11.91 25.10
N THR A 625 -11.34 12.65 25.87
CA THR A 625 -12.34 12.07 26.79
C THR A 625 -13.76 12.47 26.38
N GLY A 626 -14.73 11.60 26.64
CA GLY A 626 -16.14 11.78 26.29
C GLY A 626 -16.57 10.82 25.17
N PRO A 627 -17.87 10.78 24.82
CA PRO A 627 -18.42 9.83 23.84
C PRO A 627 -18.11 10.27 22.40
N ILE A 628 -16.84 10.30 22.04
CA ILE A 628 -16.35 10.84 20.76
C ILE A 628 -16.73 9.90 19.62
N THR A 629 -17.26 10.47 18.53
CA THR A 629 -17.64 9.74 17.31
C THR A 629 -16.77 10.10 16.11
N SER A 630 -15.98 11.17 16.20
CA SER A 630 -15.19 11.67 15.08
C SER A 630 -13.93 12.39 15.55
N TRP A 631 -12.85 12.15 14.83
CA TRP A 631 -11.55 12.80 14.97
C TRP A 631 -11.23 13.53 13.67
N ASN A 632 -10.68 14.73 13.78
CA ASN A 632 -10.16 15.47 12.64
C ASN A 632 -8.83 16.09 13.01
N TRP A 633 -7.77 15.43 12.56
CA TRP A 633 -6.38 15.83 12.76
C TRP A 633 -5.92 16.75 11.65
N PHE A 634 -5.07 17.72 12.01
CA PHE A 634 -4.35 18.58 11.08
C PHE A 634 -2.87 18.60 11.49
N PHE A 635 -2.00 18.27 10.55
CA PHE A 635 -0.55 18.21 10.72
C PHE A 635 0.08 19.27 9.83
N GLU A 636 0.41 20.45 10.37
CA GLU A 636 1.04 21.51 9.59
C GLU A 636 2.36 21.00 8.99
N GLY A 637 2.56 21.08 7.67
CA GLY A 637 3.78 20.57 7.03
C GLY A 637 3.98 19.03 7.06
N GLY A 638 3.02 18.28 7.60
CA GLY A 638 2.99 16.82 7.59
C GLY A 638 2.34 16.23 6.33
N ASN A 639 2.68 14.98 6.01
CA ASN A 639 2.07 14.18 4.94
C ASN A 639 1.66 12.79 5.48
N PRO A 640 0.36 12.42 5.49
CA PRO A 640 -0.77 13.26 5.07
C PRO A 640 -0.94 14.49 5.99
N SER A 641 -1.51 15.57 5.46
CA SER A 641 -1.70 16.83 6.20
C SER A 641 -2.92 16.80 7.13
N THR A 642 -3.79 15.79 6.98
CA THR A 642 -4.94 15.53 7.85
C THR A 642 -5.15 14.04 8.07
N SER A 643 -5.93 13.67 9.09
CA SER A 643 -6.38 12.29 9.33
C SER A 643 -7.70 12.27 10.11
N THR A 644 -8.53 11.25 9.90
CA THR A 644 -9.74 10.99 10.69
C THR A 644 -9.61 9.77 11.62
N VAL A 645 -8.45 9.11 11.59
CA VAL A 645 -8.15 7.94 12.44
C VAL A 645 -7.95 8.40 13.88
N GLN A 646 -8.49 7.66 14.86
CA GLN A 646 -8.33 8.00 16.28
C GLN A 646 -6.84 8.11 16.67
N HIS A 647 -6.01 7.12 16.33
CA HIS A 647 -4.57 7.10 16.61
C HIS A 647 -3.75 7.14 15.30
N PRO A 648 -3.53 8.32 14.69
CA PRO A 648 -2.86 8.40 13.39
C PRO A 648 -1.36 8.08 13.53
N SER A 649 -0.87 7.26 12.62
CA SER A 649 0.54 6.83 12.59
C SER A 649 1.26 7.30 11.32
N ASN A 650 2.59 7.36 11.40
CA ASN A 650 3.48 7.58 10.26
C ASN A 650 3.33 8.91 9.50
N ILE A 651 2.97 10.01 10.19
CA ILE A 651 2.89 11.35 9.57
C ILE A 651 4.29 11.83 9.20
N ASN A 652 4.59 11.97 7.90
CA ASN A 652 5.92 12.32 7.39
C ASN A 652 6.13 13.83 7.33
N TYR A 653 7.29 14.32 7.76
CA TYR A 653 7.66 15.73 7.63
C TYR A 653 8.93 15.90 6.80
N SER A 654 8.78 16.29 5.55
CA SER A 654 9.89 16.38 4.58
C SER A 654 10.63 17.72 4.57
N THR A 655 10.06 18.77 5.16
CA THR A 655 10.66 20.11 5.15
C THR A 655 11.19 20.45 6.56
N PRO A 656 12.43 20.95 6.70
CA PRO A 656 12.91 21.48 7.97
C PRO A 656 12.05 22.66 8.43
N GLY A 657 11.66 22.66 9.69
CA GLY A 657 10.69 23.62 10.21
C GLY A 657 10.21 23.24 11.61
N ILE A 658 9.30 24.05 12.12
CA ILE A 658 8.59 23.83 13.38
C ILE A 658 7.11 23.90 13.03
N TYR A 659 6.33 22.93 13.50
CA TYR A 659 4.98 22.68 13.01
C TYR A 659 3.98 22.47 14.13
N ASP A 660 2.79 23.05 13.96
CA ASP A 660 1.65 22.84 14.85
C ASP A 660 0.92 21.51 14.53
N VAL A 661 0.32 20.91 15.56
CA VAL A 661 -0.61 19.77 15.40
C VAL A 661 -1.93 20.13 16.07
N ARG A 662 -3.03 19.91 15.34
CA ARG A 662 -4.39 20.17 15.82
C ARG A 662 -5.23 18.91 15.75
N LEU A 663 -6.00 18.67 16.80
CA LEU A 663 -7.05 17.66 16.86
C LEU A 663 -8.38 18.34 17.16
N VAL A 664 -9.40 18.02 16.37
CA VAL A 664 -10.81 18.31 16.68
C VAL A 664 -11.51 16.98 16.95
N VAL A 665 -12.14 16.85 18.12
CA VAL A 665 -13.01 15.72 18.43
C VAL A 665 -14.45 16.17 18.52
N SER A 666 -15.38 15.33 18.09
CA SER A 666 -16.81 15.62 18.15
C SER A 666 -17.63 14.36 18.40
N ASN A 667 -18.77 14.51 19.05
CA ASN A 667 -19.80 13.48 19.22
C ASN A 667 -21.10 13.79 18.44
N GLY A 668 -21.04 14.75 17.51
CA GLY A 668 -22.20 15.24 16.75
C GLY A 668 -23.03 16.33 17.45
N ALA A 669 -22.98 16.42 18.79
CA ALA A 669 -23.65 17.47 19.57
C ALA A 669 -22.68 18.52 20.13
N PHE A 670 -21.49 18.07 20.54
CA PHE A 670 -20.40 18.87 21.08
C PHE A 670 -19.12 18.59 20.30
N SER A 671 -18.27 19.60 20.22
CA SER A 671 -16.93 19.49 19.65
C SER A 671 -15.94 20.24 20.52
N ASP A 672 -14.74 19.67 20.67
CA ASP A 672 -13.62 20.33 21.32
C ASP A 672 -12.39 20.30 20.39
N THR A 673 -11.52 21.30 20.52
CA THR A 673 -10.33 21.44 19.68
C THR A 673 -9.11 21.67 20.55
N LEU A 674 -8.10 20.82 20.37
CA LEU A 674 -6.78 21.02 20.94
C LEU A 674 -5.78 21.35 19.82
N VAL A 675 -5.05 22.44 19.98
CA VAL A 675 -3.88 22.77 19.15
C VAL A 675 -2.64 22.72 20.04
N LYS A 676 -1.69 21.84 19.70
CA LYS A 676 -0.34 21.90 20.24
C LYS A 676 0.54 22.67 19.27
N GLN A 677 0.94 23.86 19.69
CA GLN A 677 1.79 24.73 18.91
C GLN A 677 3.26 24.34 19.00
N ASP A 678 4.02 24.59 17.94
CA ASP A 678 5.44 24.27 17.81
C ASP A 678 5.76 22.82 18.22
N TYR A 679 4.83 21.90 17.96
CA TYR A 679 4.82 20.59 18.59
C TYR A 679 5.82 19.63 17.94
N ILE A 680 5.99 19.71 16.63
CA ILE A 680 6.93 18.91 15.84
C ILE A 680 8.07 19.81 15.36
N VAL A 681 9.30 19.33 15.51
CA VAL A 681 10.52 20.04 15.14
C VAL A 681 11.32 19.18 14.17
N VAL A 682 11.54 19.72 12.97
CA VAL A 682 12.20 19.04 11.86
C VAL A 682 13.52 19.74 11.55
N THR A 683 14.60 18.98 11.65
CA THR A 683 15.97 19.47 11.49
C THR A 683 16.62 18.91 10.23
N THR A 684 17.70 19.53 9.77
CA THR A 684 18.49 19.04 8.62
C THR A 684 19.55 18.01 9.00
N GLU A 685 19.84 17.84 10.29
CA GLU A 685 20.93 17.00 10.80
C GLU A 685 20.43 16.12 11.96
N VAL A 686 20.88 14.86 11.99
CA VAL A 686 20.47 13.89 13.01
C VAL A 686 20.92 14.35 14.41
N TRP A 687 19.97 14.38 15.35
CA TRP A 687 20.29 14.63 16.75
C TRP A 687 21.02 13.41 17.34
N PRO A 688 22.24 13.56 17.89
CA PRO A 688 23.10 12.44 18.27
C PRO A 688 22.71 11.76 19.59
N ASP A 689 21.44 11.78 20.01
CA ASP A 689 21.00 11.08 21.23
C ASP A 689 20.43 9.68 20.89
N PRO A 690 21.05 8.59 21.38
CA PRO A 690 20.61 7.22 21.13
C PRO A 690 19.32 6.81 21.86
N ASN A 691 18.79 7.60 22.80
CA ASN A 691 17.62 7.24 23.63
C ASN A 691 16.29 7.90 23.21
N GLY A 692 16.26 8.58 22.07
CA GLY A 692 15.02 8.90 21.33
C GLY A 692 14.07 9.97 21.89
N PHE A 693 14.05 10.28 23.19
CA PHE A 693 13.07 11.21 23.81
C PHE A 693 13.69 12.53 24.27
N CYS A 694 14.01 13.38 23.31
CA CYS A 694 14.40 14.77 23.56
C CYS A 694 13.23 15.71 23.28
N ASP A 695 13.12 16.78 24.06
CA ASP A 695 12.15 17.86 23.85
C ASP A 695 12.85 19.21 23.80
N THR A 696 12.15 20.21 23.29
CA THR A 696 12.64 21.58 23.22
C THR A 696 11.86 22.50 24.16
N THR A 697 12.54 23.50 24.71
CA THR A 697 11.87 24.60 25.42
C THR A 697 12.33 25.92 24.85
N SER A 698 11.42 26.89 24.80
CA SER A 698 11.65 28.21 24.23
C SER A 698 11.17 29.32 25.17
N ASN A 699 11.75 30.51 25.00
CA ASN A 699 11.30 31.75 25.64
C ASN A 699 10.28 32.54 24.79
N ILE A 700 9.89 32.00 23.63
CA ILE A 700 8.80 32.52 22.82
C ILE A 700 7.47 32.15 23.49
N LYS A 701 6.57 33.12 23.65
CA LYS A 701 5.25 32.86 24.24
C LYS A 701 4.32 32.23 23.21
N GLN A 702 3.34 31.46 23.71
CA GLN A 702 2.28 30.89 22.88
C GLN A 702 1.63 31.98 21.98
N GLY A 703 1.58 31.73 20.67
CA GLY A 703 1.07 32.66 19.65
C GLY A 703 2.05 33.77 19.19
N GLU A 704 3.28 33.82 19.68
CA GLU A 704 4.32 34.73 19.15
C GLU A 704 5.06 34.08 17.98
N HIS A 705 5.00 34.66 16.77
CA HIS A 705 5.82 34.19 15.65
C HIS A 705 7.22 34.84 15.68
N PRO A 706 8.31 34.06 15.74
CA PRO A 706 9.66 34.60 15.88
C PRO A 706 10.26 35.03 14.53
N LEU A 707 9.69 36.05 13.88
CA LEU A 707 10.19 36.59 12.61
C LEU A 707 10.83 37.99 12.73
N VAL A 708 11.02 38.48 13.96
CA VAL A 708 11.51 39.85 14.21
C VAL A 708 13.00 39.85 14.53
N PHE A 709 13.74 40.75 13.92
CA PHE A 709 15.06 41.18 14.37
C PHE A 709 15.09 42.70 14.43
N ILE A 710 15.53 43.26 15.55
CA ILE A 710 15.43 44.70 15.81
C ILE A 710 16.74 45.37 15.38
N HIS A 711 16.65 46.33 14.47
CA HIS A 711 17.77 47.21 14.14
C HIS A 711 18.11 48.11 15.33
N LEU A 712 19.40 48.45 15.49
CA LEU A 712 19.74 49.56 16.38
C LEU A 712 19.12 50.86 15.86
N ALA A 713 18.96 51.86 16.75
CA ALA A 713 18.38 53.17 16.43
C ALA A 713 18.89 53.76 15.09
N PRO A 714 18.12 54.60 14.38
CA PRO A 714 18.35 54.98 12.98
C PRO A 714 19.78 55.44 12.59
N ASN A 715 20.58 55.92 13.55
CA ASN A 715 21.94 56.41 13.34
C ASN A 715 23.04 55.44 13.82
N LYS A 716 22.70 54.18 14.14
CA LYS A 716 23.65 53.12 14.54
C LYS A 716 23.52 51.93 13.61
N TRP A 717 24.64 51.32 13.25
CA TRP A 717 24.63 50.12 12.40
C TRP A 717 24.61 48.83 13.23
N GLY A 718 23.96 47.80 12.68
CA GLY A 718 23.84 46.47 13.27
C GLY A 718 22.49 46.20 13.94
N TYR A 719 22.43 45.06 14.62
CA TYR A 719 21.20 44.47 15.14
C TYR A 719 21.29 44.26 16.64
N ILE A 720 20.17 44.36 17.36
CA ILE A 720 20.11 44.00 18.78
C ILE A 720 20.65 42.58 18.99
N PRO A 721 20.12 41.51 18.33
CA PRO A 721 20.58 40.14 18.55
C PRO A 721 21.80 39.79 17.69
N GLY A 722 22.71 40.73 17.43
CA GLY A 722 23.89 40.41 16.61
C GLY A 722 24.99 41.44 16.62
N HIS A 723 25.99 41.23 15.77
CA HIS A 723 27.16 42.12 15.70
C HIS A 723 26.74 43.55 15.31
N ASN A 724 27.23 44.53 16.09
CA ASN A 724 26.77 45.90 15.96
C ASN A 724 27.75 46.95 16.50
N GLN A 725 27.50 48.23 16.17
CA GLN A 725 28.32 49.37 16.62
C GLN A 725 28.38 49.54 18.14
N SER A 726 27.41 49.00 18.88
CA SER A 726 27.37 49.09 20.35
C SER A 726 28.32 48.11 21.03
N GLN A 727 28.98 47.22 20.28
CA GLN A 727 29.98 46.26 20.77
C GLN A 727 29.44 45.31 21.85
N ILE A 728 28.18 44.87 21.72
CA ILE A 728 27.57 43.89 22.62
C ILE A 728 28.20 42.51 22.35
N LYS A 729 28.86 41.94 23.36
CA LYS A 729 29.61 40.68 23.20
C LYS A 729 28.83 39.46 23.65
N TYR A 730 27.91 39.63 24.59
CA TYR A 730 27.21 38.52 25.22
C TYR A 730 25.71 38.74 25.18
N TYR A 731 25.02 37.65 24.87
CA TYR A 731 23.58 37.53 24.79
C TYR A 731 23.16 36.34 25.62
N ALA A 732 22.23 36.51 26.55
CA ALA A 732 21.77 35.44 27.42
C ALA A 732 20.30 35.58 27.76
N ASP A 733 19.57 34.50 27.54
CA ASP A 733 18.17 34.34 27.82
C ASP A 733 17.98 33.48 29.06
N LYS A 734 17.19 33.96 30.01
CA LYS A 734 16.89 33.21 31.24
C LYS A 734 15.91 32.08 30.95
N GLN A 735 16.22 30.88 31.39
CA GLN A 735 15.35 29.70 31.34
C GLN A 735 14.85 29.40 32.75
N VAL A 736 13.52 29.40 32.91
CA VAL A 736 12.86 29.29 34.24
C VAL A 736 11.93 28.10 34.39
N ASN A 737 11.43 27.55 33.28
CA ASN A 737 10.54 26.40 33.25
C ASN A 737 11.16 25.35 32.34
N TYR A 738 11.59 24.23 32.90
CA TYR A 738 12.17 23.13 32.14
C TYR A 738 11.95 21.82 32.91
N THR A 739 11.78 20.72 32.19
CA THR A 739 11.45 19.39 32.73
C THR A 739 12.64 18.43 32.73
N TYR A 740 13.81 18.88 32.28
CA TYR A 740 15.01 18.07 32.08
C TYR A 740 16.17 18.52 33.00
N THR A 741 17.07 17.61 33.34
CA THR A 741 18.24 17.91 34.20
C THR A 741 19.52 18.17 33.41
N ASN A 742 19.47 17.99 32.08
CA ASN A 742 20.60 18.15 31.18
C ASN A 742 20.20 18.92 29.91
N VAL A 743 21.09 19.80 29.45
CA VAL A 743 21.01 20.47 28.16
C VAL A 743 21.93 19.76 27.18
N SER A 744 21.36 19.05 26.21
CA SER A 744 22.10 18.29 25.21
C SER A 744 22.54 19.15 24.02
N GLY A 745 21.83 20.25 23.76
CA GLY A 745 22.17 21.16 22.67
C GLY A 745 21.14 22.28 22.49
N LEU A 746 21.24 23.00 21.38
CA LEU A 746 20.41 24.14 21.02
C LEU A 746 19.90 24.03 19.59
N LEU A 747 18.71 24.56 19.34
CA LEU A 747 18.23 24.90 18.00
C LEU A 747 18.25 26.41 17.83
N VAL A 748 19.02 26.86 16.85
CA VAL A 748 19.37 28.27 16.69
C VAL A 748 18.72 28.81 15.41
N PRO A 749 17.72 29.69 15.51
CA PRO A 749 17.08 30.29 14.34
C PRO A 749 17.92 31.43 13.78
N VAL A 750 18.62 31.19 12.67
CA VAL A 750 19.59 32.13 12.11
C VAL A 750 18.91 33.09 11.14
N VAL A 751 19.11 34.40 11.33
CA VAL A 751 18.69 35.44 10.39
C VAL A 751 19.81 35.77 9.42
N LYS A 752 21.01 36.04 9.96
CA LYS A 752 22.20 36.38 9.18
C LYS A 752 23.42 35.73 9.80
N ALA A 753 24.28 35.19 8.96
CA ALA A 753 25.56 34.65 9.38
C ALA A 753 26.59 34.93 8.27
N TYR A 754 27.65 35.66 8.62
CA TYR A 754 28.77 35.96 7.74
C TYR A 754 30.00 36.28 8.58
N GLY A 755 31.06 35.49 8.43
CA GLY A 755 32.37 35.74 9.00
C GLY A 755 33.35 36.15 7.91
N ALA A 756 34.00 37.30 8.09
CA ALA A 756 35.04 37.78 7.18
C ALA A 756 36.22 36.80 7.04
N SER A 757 36.49 36.04 8.10
CA SER A 757 37.45 34.95 8.13
C SER A 757 36.70 33.61 8.27
N PRO A 758 37.14 32.54 7.59
CA PRO A 758 36.55 31.21 7.71
C PRO A 758 36.70 30.61 9.12
N ASN A 759 37.57 31.17 9.96
CA ASN A 759 37.79 30.72 11.34
C ASN A 759 37.03 31.54 12.38
N ASN A 760 36.19 32.51 11.97
CA ASN A 760 35.40 33.30 12.91
C ASN A 760 34.30 32.44 13.53
N LYS A 761 34.19 32.51 14.85
CA LYS A 761 33.34 31.64 15.65
C LYS A 761 32.29 32.42 16.40
N VAL A 762 31.19 31.75 16.69
CA VAL A 762 30.22 32.11 17.72
C VAL A 762 30.29 31.03 18.80
N ARG A 763 30.25 31.45 20.08
CA ARG A 763 30.28 30.52 21.21
C ARG A 763 28.92 30.45 21.86
N PHE A 764 28.24 29.33 21.73
CA PHE A 764 27.02 29.05 22.47
C PHE A 764 27.36 28.61 23.88
N THR A 765 26.71 29.18 24.88
CA THR A 765 27.08 29.01 26.28
C THR A 765 25.83 28.82 27.15
N VAL A 766 25.97 27.95 28.14
CA VAL A 766 25.02 27.77 29.25
C VAL A 766 25.66 28.31 30.51
N TRP A 767 24.96 29.17 31.25
CA TRP A 767 25.40 29.73 32.52
C TRP A 767 24.46 29.34 33.66
N ASP A 768 24.99 29.26 34.88
CA ASP A 768 24.17 29.25 36.08
C ASP A 768 23.52 30.62 36.33
N VAL A 769 22.65 30.67 37.34
CA VAL A 769 22.11 31.93 37.85
C VAL A 769 22.94 32.37 39.04
N ASP A 770 23.53 33.56 38.96
CA ASP A 770 24.18 34.19 40.10
C ASP A 770 23.15 34.42 41.21
N SER A 771 23.35 33.75 42.35
CA SER A 771 22.45 33.80 43.50
C SER A 771 22.26 35.19 44.11
N LEU A 772 23.21 36.12 43.93
CA LEU A 772 23.15 37.47 44.48
C LEU A 772 22.44 38.44 43.55
N THR A 773 22.68 38.32 42.23
CA THR A 773 22.22 39.29 41.24
C THR A 773 21.04 38.80 40.41
N GLY A 774 20.80 37.48 40.35
CA GLY A 774 19.78 36.83 39.52
C GLY A 774 20.09 36.84 38.01
N LYS A 775 21.30 37.24 37.63
CA LYS A 775 21.84 37.40 36.27
C LYS A 775 22.72 36.20 35.87
N PRO A 776 23.20 36.09 34.61
CA PRO A 776 24.11 35.01 34.23
C PRO A 776 25.38 35.03 35.09
N GLY A 777 25.71 33.88 35.69
CA GLY A 777 26.87 33.69 36.56
C GLY A 777 28.01 32.91 35.87
N ASN A 778 28.38 31.78 36.45
CA ASN A 778 29.44 30.91 35.95
C ASN A 778 29.01 30.15 34.69
N ILE A 779 29.96 29.88 33.81
CA ILE A 779 29.75 29.04 32.63
C ILE A 779 29.65 27.58 33.09
N LEU A 780 28.53 26.92 32.79
CA LEU A 780 28.30 25.49 33.01
C LEU A 780 28.84 24.65 31.84
N GLY A 781 28.79 25.20 30.63
CA GLY A 781 29.37 24.58 29.44
C GLY A 781 29.20 25.45 28.20
N TYR A 782 29.95 25.15 27.14
CA TYR A 782 29.90 25.90 25.88
C TYR A 782 30.26 25.04 24.67
N LYS A 783 29.87 25.53 23.48
CA LYS A 783 30.22 24.99 22.17
C LYS A 783 30.60 26.13 21.23
N ASP A 784 31.77 26.01 20.59
CA ASP A 784 32.19 26.91 19.54
C ASP A 784 31.73 26.39 18.18
N GLU A 785 31.07 27.25 17.40
CA GLU A 785 30.66 26.96 16.02
C GLU A 785 31.22 28.00 15.05
N ILE A 786 31.52 27.59 13.83
CA ILE A 786 32.02 28.48 12.77
C ILE A 786 30.83 29.26 12.19
N ILE A 787 30.92 30.59 12.16
CA ILE A 787 29.82 31.46 11.69
C ILE A 787 29.43 31.14 10.23
N ASN A 788 30.39 30.78 9.39
CA ASN A 788 30.13 30.46 7.98
C ASN A 788 29.46 29.09 7.75
N ASN A 789 29.30 28.26 8.79
CA ASN A 789 28.56 26.99 8.71
C ASN A 789 27.06 27.16 8.94
N PHE A 790 26.60 28.37 9.28
CA PHE A 790 25.19 28.66 9.46
C PHE A 790 24.57 29.14 8.16
N THR A 791 23.47 28.51 7.75
CA THR A 791 22.67 28.95 6.61
C THR A 791 21.66 30.00 7.10
N PRO A 792 21.67 31.23 6.56
CA PRO A 792 20.64 32.23 6.88
C PRO A 792 19.23 31.70 6.62
N GLN A 793 18.26 32.15 7.43
CA GLN A 793 16.84 31.81 7.36
C GLN A 793 16.48 30.35 7.73
N LEU A 794 17.41 29.58 8.29
CA LEU A 794 17.15 28.22 8.77
C LEU A 794 17.49 28.07 10.25
N TYR A 795 16.92 27.03 10.88
CA TYR A 795 17.37 26.56 12.18
C TYR A 795 18.63 25.71 12.02
N LYS A 796 19.63 25.96 12.86
CA LYS A 796 20.83 25.12 12.97
C LYS A 796 20.85 24.42 14.33
N SER A 797 21.07 23.10 14.31
CA SER A 797 21.36 22.33 15.51
C SER A 797 22.80 22.58 15.99
N VAL A 798 22.94 22.79 17.29
CA VAL A 798 24.24 22.94 17.97
C VAL A 798 24.30 21.94 19.10
N HIS A 799 25.19 20.96 18.98
CA HIS A 799 25.32 19.86 19.93
C HIS A 799 26.46 20.13 20.91
N PHE A 800 26.18 20.03 22.21
CA PHE A 800 27.24 20.04 23.21
C PHE A 800 27.92 18.67 23.22
N ASN A 801 29.25 18.64 23.25
CA ASN A 801 30.02 17.38 23.23
C ASN A 801 29.70 16.49 24.44
N THR A 802 29.23 17.09 25.52
CA THR A 802 28.73 16.40 26.72
C THR A 802 27.50 17.17 27.19
N PRO A 803 26.37 16.49 27.47
CA PRO A 803 25.20 17.17 28.01
C PRO A 803 25.56 17.98 29.26
N ILE A 804 25.08 19.22 29.30
CA ILE A 804 25.41 20.18 30.36
C ILE A 804 24.37 20.03 31.47
N ASN A 805 24.81 19.59 32.65
CA ASN A 805 23.94 19.51 33.81
C ASN A 805 23.44 20.89 34.21
N VAL A 806 22.12 21.01 34.35
CA VAL A 806 21.45 22.22 34.84
C VAL A 806 20.63 21.87 36.08
N ASN A 807 20.79 22.68 37.13
CA ASN A 807 20.06 22.52 38.38
C ASN A 807 19.40 23.85 38.74
N GLY A 808 18.08 23.88 38.70
CA GLY A 808 17.33 25.13 38.76
C GLY A 808 17.44 25.97 37.49
N LYS A 809 16.99 27.22 37.63
CA LYS A 809 17.02 28.25 36.58
C LYS A 809 18.45 28.39 36.03
N PHE A 810 18.58 28.55 34.72
CA PHE A 810 19.87 28.74 34.04
C PHE A 810 19.72 29.82 32.96
N PHE A 811 20.83 30.18 32.32
CA PHE A 811 20.84 31.07 31.17
C PHE A 811 21.44 30.38 29.96
N VAL A 812 20.94 30.72 28.77
CA VAL A 812 21.43 30.19 27.50
C VAL A 812 21.59 31.32 26.49
N GLY A 813 22.60 31.24 25.64
CA GLY A 813 22.77 32.22 24.58
C GLY A 813 24.13 32.09 23.95
N TYR A 814 24.72 33.20 23.52
CA TYR A 814 25.97 33.17 22.78
C TYR A 814 26.86 34.39 23.00
N GLN A 815 28.14 34.18 22.73
CA GLN A 815 29.18 35.19 22.72
C GLN A 815 29.69 35.42 21.29
N LEU A 816 29.91 36.70 20.96
CA LEU A 816 30.52 37.15 19.70
C LEU A 816 31.87 37.84 19.96
N TRP A 817 32.81 37.68 19.03
CA TRP A 817 34.06 38.43 19.00
C TRP A 817 34.03 39.49 17.91
N TYR A 818 34.56 40.68 18.23
CA TYR A 818 34.65 41.82 17.32
C TYR A 818 36.02 41.83 16.64
N ASN A 819 36.24 40.88 15.73
CA ASN A 819 37.51 40.75 15.00
C ASN A 819 37.53 41.65 13.75
N SER A 820 36.40 41.74 13.04
CA SER A 820 36.20 42.62 11.88
C SER A 820 34.82 43.29 11.94
N PRO A 821 34.67 44.56 11.50
CA PRO A 821 33.40 45.27 11.50
C PRO A 821 32.33 44.67 10.56
N VAL A 822 32.69 43.70 9.72
CA VAL A 822 31.73 43.02 8.82
C VAL A 822 31.28 41.65 9.33
N ASP A 823 31.90 41.12 10.38
CA ASP A 823 31.46 39.87 10.99
C ASP A 823 30.03 40.04 11.50
N THR A 824 29.11 39.18 11.09
CA THR A 824 27.68 39.31 11.39
C THR A 824 27.11 37.96 11.77
N PHE A 825 26.57 37.84 12.98
CA PHE A 825 25.75 36.71 13.39
C PHE A 825 24.51 37.26 14.08
N VAL A 826 23.32 36.90 13.59
CA VAL A 826 22.03 37.45 14.01
C VAL A 826 21.04 36.30 14.11
N VAL A 827 20.36 36.18 15.24
CA VAL A 827 19.27 35.20 15.45
C VAL A 827 17.92 35.90 15.52
N TYR A 828 16.84 35.14 15.28
CA TYR A 828 15.48 35.65 15.43
C TYR A 828 15.14 35.92 16.92
N MET A 829 14.21 36.83 17.14
CA MET A 829 13.74 37.23 18.47
C MET A 829 12.22 37.14 18.57
N ALA A 830 11.72 37.11 19.79
CA ALA A 830 10.32 37.38 20.07
C ALA A 830 9.93 38.81 19.63
N PRO A 831 8.67 39.05 19.25
CA PRO A 831 8.15 40.40 19.09
C PRO A 831 8.36 41.27 20.36
N ASN A 832 8.40 42.59 20.20
CA ASN A 832 8.46 43.47 21.36
C ASN A 832 7.13 43.40 22.13
N ARG A 833 7.18 42.94 23.38
CA ARG A 833 6.03 42.76 24.27
C ARG A 833 5.58 44.05 24.96
N GLY A 834 6.22 45.18 24.67
CA GLY A 834 5.84 46.51 25.17
C GLY A 834 6.11 46.72 26.66
N VAL A 835 5.61 47.84 27.19
CA VAL A 835 5.90 48.40 28.53
C VAL A 835 5.71 47.41 29.69
N ASN A 836 4.64 46.61 29.65
CA ASN A 836 4.29 45.64 30.69
C ASN A 836 4.75 44.20 30.35
N GLY A 837 5.40 44.02 29.21
CA GLY A 837 5.92 42.73 28.78
C GLY A 837 7.12 42.28 29.61
N GLN A 838 7.28 40.97 29.78
CA GLN A 838 8.48 40.41 30.41
C GLN A 838 9.61 40.27 29.38
N ASN A 839 10.80 40.76 29.74
CA ASN A 839 12.04 40.60 28.98
C ASN A 839 12.90 39.53 29.65
N THR A 840 13.43 38.58 28.88
CA THR A 840 14.36 37.57 29.39
C THR A 840 15.77 37.68 28.81
N LEU A 841 15.98 38.58 27.84
CA LEU A 841 17.27 38.82 27.19
C LEU A 841 18.14 39.83 27.96
N TYR A 842 19.29 39.34 28.39
CA TYR A 842 20.37 40.10 28.98
C TYR A 842 21.51 40.30 27.98
N LEU A 843 22.06 41.50 27.99
CA LEU A 843 23.16 41.94 27.14
C LEU A 843 24.36 42.34 28.01
N ALA A 844 25.57 42.05 27.54
CA ALA A 844 26.78 42.54 28.18
C ALA A 844 27.92 42.81 27.19
N LYS A 845 28.81 43.74 27.55
CA LYS A 845 30.09 43.96 26.85
C LYS A 845 31.25 43.18 27.46
N THR A 846 31.12 42.86 28.74
CA THR A 846 32.06 42.10 29.56
C THR A 846 31.27 41.01 30.29
N PRO A 847 31.89 39.89 30.69
CA PRO A 847 31.16 38.76 31.28
C PRO A 847 30.53 39.06 32.66
N THR A 848 30.75 40.25 33.23
CA THR A 848 30.28 40.65 34.56
C THR A 848 29.28 41.82 34.54
N ASP A 849 29.09 42.53 33.43
CA ASP A 849 28.20 43.72 33.32
C ASP A 849 26.90 43.41 32.57
N TRP A 850 26.14 42.43 33.05
CA TRP A 850 24.86 42.04 32.46
C TRP A 850 23.74 43.04 32.76
N LYS A 851 23.04 43.47 31.71
CA LYS A 851 21.91 44.42 31.76
C LYS A 851 20.75 43.89 30.92
N THR A 852 19.53 44.18 31.32
CA THR A 852 18.39 44.00 30.39
C THR A 852 18.53 44.96 29.21
N ILE A 853 17.85 44.68 28.09
CA ILE A 853 17.90 45.55 26.90
C ILE A 853 17.58 47.01 27.26
N THR A 854 16.51 47.24 28.02
CA THR A 854 16.08 48.57 28.46
C THR A 854 17.17 49.27 29.29
N GLN A 855 17.81 48.56 30.22
CA GLN A 855 18.91 49.09 31.02
C GLN A 855 20.16 49.37 30.20
N PHE A 856 20.42 48.57 29.16
CA PHE A 856 21.62 48.71 28.34
C PHE A 856 21.56 49.94 27.43
N PHE A 857 20.40 50.21 26.82
CA PHE A 857 20.23 51.32 25.88
C PHE A 857 19.73 52.63 26.51
N ASN A 858 19.28 52.60 27.77
CA ASN A 858 18.73 53.76 28.47
C ASN A 858 17.63 54.48 27.65
N ASP A 859 16.82 53.69 26.93
CA ASP A 859 15.86 54.16 25.93
C ASP A 859 14.47 54.37 26.54
N THR A 860 13.78 55.42 26.11
CA THR A 860 12.36 55.70 26.37
C THR A 860 11.41 54.73 25.65
N LEU A 861 11.87 54.06 24.59
CA LEU A 861 11.14 52.99 23.92
C LEU A 861 11.48 51.66 24.62
N ILE A 862 10.51 51.11 25.36
CA ILE A 862 10.72 49.89 26.13
C ILE A 862 10.69 48.67 25.20
N TYR A 863 11.84 47.99 25.08
CA TYR A 863 12.00 46.75 24.33
C TYR A 863 12.04 45.56 25.30
N ASN A 864 10.92 44.84 25.38
CA ASN A 864 10.79 43.64 26.19
C ASN A 864 10.62 42.42 25.29
N THR A 865 11.70 41.66 25.09
CA THR A 865 11.78 40.56 24.12
C THR A 865 12.71 39.45 24.66
N SER A 866 12.97 38.42 23.87
CA SER A 866 13.83 37.27 24.15
C SER A 866 14.44 36.76 22.84
N LEU A 867 15.50 35.98 22.91
CA LEU A 867 16.00 35.25 21.74
C LEU A 867 15.04 34.09 21.44
N ALA A 868 14.94 33.71 20.17
CA ALA A 868 14.16 32.55 19.74
C ALA A 868 14.96 31.23 19.79
N ILE A 869 16.06 31.18 20.55
CA ILE A 869 16.87 29.97 20.68
C ILE A 869 16.08 28.95 21.52
N GLN A 870 15.88 27.76 20.97
CA GLN A 870 15.26 26.66 21.70
C GLN A 870 16.34 25.78 22.33
N VAL A 871 16.14 25.45 23.60
CA VAL A 871 17.02 24.56 24.35
C VAL A 871 16.53 23.14 24.15
N VAL A 872 17.44 22.24 23.75
CA VAL A 872 17.13 20.82 23.64
C VAL A 872 17.60 20.12 24.90
N GLY A 873 16.64 19.59 25.65
CA GLY A 873 16.87 18.81 26.85
C GLY A 873 16.31 17.41 26.68
N CYS A 874 17.09 16.41 27.09
CA CYS A 874 16.67 15.01 27.04
C CYS A 874 16.49 14.51 28.47
N LEU A 875 15.42 13.77 28.72
CA LEU A 875 15.11 13.26 30.05
C LEU A 875 16.09 12.13 30.39
N VAL A 876 16.93 12.34 31.41
CA VAL A 876 17.66 11.25 32.06
C VAL A 876 16.84 10.78 33.25
N GLY A 877 16.05 9.73 33.01
CA GLY A 877 15.18 9.10 33.99
C GLY A 877 14.48 7.91 33.36
N ILE A 878 15.23 7.09 32.62
CA ILE A 878 14.74 6.00 31.77
C ILE A 878 13.81 5.08 32.57
N ASP A 879 14.08 4.78 33.83
CA ASP A 879 13.29 3.80 34.57
C ASP A 879 11.89 4.28 35.02
N GLU A 880 11.61 5.59 35.09
CA GLU A 880 10.31 6.11 35.58
C GLU A 880 9.31 6.33 34.43
N LEU A 881 9.81 6.68 33.24
CA LEU A 881 9.02 6.76 32.00
C LEU A 881 8.72 5.36 31.45
N ASP A 882 9.68 4.43 31.57
CA ASP A 882 9.51 3.00 31.27
C ASP A 882 8.40 2.40 32.13
N LEU A 883 8.45 2.61 33.46
CA LEU A 883 7.39 2.13 34.36
C LEU A 883 6.00 2.74 34.07
N GLN A 884 5.93 3.95 33.51
CA GLN A 884 4.66 4.55 33.08
C GLN A 884 4.12 3.90 31.79
N GLN A 885 4.99 3.59 30.83
CA GLN A 885 4.62 2.89 29.59
C GLN A 885 4.21 1.43 29.87
N HIS A 886 4.76 0.87 30.93
CA HIS A 886 4.48 -0.48 31.38
C HIS A 886 3.36 -0.58 32.40
N MET A 887 2.88 0.52 33.01
CA MET A 887 1.83 0.48 34.04
C MET A 887 0.47 0.96 33.51
N VAL A 888 -0.46 0.03 33.31
CA VAL A 888 -1.83 0.29 32.86
C VAL A 888 -2.77 0.30 34.06
N VAL A 889 -3.69 1.26 34.10
CA VAL A 889 -4.71 1.36 35.16
C VAL A 889 -6.09 1.39 34.55
N TYR A 890 -6.88 0.35 34.84
CA TYR A 890 -8.19 0.13 34.24
C TYR A 890 -9.15 -0.61 35.20
N PRO A 891 -10.47 -0.47 35.03
CA PRO A 891 -11.12 0.53 34.20
C PRO A 891 -10.91 1.94 34.78
N ASN A 892 -10.75 2.94 33.92
CA ASN A 892 -10.67 4.35 34.32
C ASN A 892 -11.51 5.18 33.34
N PRO A 893 -12.77 5.53 33.67
CA PRO A 893 -13.33 5.54 35.03
C PRO A 893 -13.67 4.17 35.64
N THR A 894 -13.72 4.08 36.97
CA THR A 894 -14.02 2.86 37.76
C THR A 894 -15.27 3.02 38.62
N TYR A 895 -15.99 1.92 38.84
CA TYR A 895 -17.09 1.82 39.81
C TYR A 895 -16.66 1.21 41.13
N GLU A 896 -16.21 -0.04 41.18
CA GLU A 896 -15.92 -0.70 42.46
C GLU A 896 -14.47 -1.16 42.58
N LYS A 897 -13.80 -1.37 41.44
CA LYS A 897 -12.48 -2.00 41.39
C LYS A 897 -11.59 -1.29 40.38
N LEU A 898 -10.35 -1.05 40.77
CA LEU A 898 -9.31 -0.49 39.93
C LEU A 898 -8.21 -1.54 39.81
N THR A 899 -7.98 -2.04 38.60
CA THR A 899 -6.87 -2.93 38.28
C THR A 899 -5.67 -2.10 37.85
N ILE A 900 -4.50 -2.50 38.34
CA ILE A 900 -3.20 -1.95 37.96
C ILE A 900 -2.42 -3.11 37.38
N GLU A 901 -2.03 -3.01 36.13
CA GLU A 901 -1.22 -4.01 35.45
C GLU A 901 0.14 -3.43 35.14
N ILE A 902 1.19 -4.20 35.38
CA ILE A 902 2.57 -3.79 35.09
C ILE A 902 3.15 -4.78 34.10
N LEU A 903 3.30 -4.37 32.85
CA LEU A 903 3.79 -5.15 31.73
C LEU A 903 5.31 -5.12 31.67
N ASP A 904 5.95 -6.16 31.14
CA ASP A 904 7.37 -6.21 30.76
C ASP A 904 8.43 -5.83 31.83
N ILE A 905 8.04 -5.71 33.11
CA ILE A 905 8.93 -5.39 34.23
C ILE A 905 8.79 -6.45 35.34
N GLU A 906 9.91 -7.04 35.75
CA GLU A 906 9.95 -7.97 36.90
C GLU A 906 9.64 -7.23 38.21
N ILE A 907 8.57 -7.64 38.92
CA ILE A 907 8.12 -6.96 40.15
C ILE A 907 8.70 -7.65 41.39
N LYS A 908 9.63 -6.97 42.07
CA LYS A 908 10.19 -7.41 43.37
C LYS A 908 9.41 -6.85 44.55
N LYS A 909 8.90 -5.62 44.43
CA LYS A 909 8.03 -4.98 45.42
C LYS A 909 7.11 -3.96 44.77
N ALA A 910 5.83 -3.94 45.13
CA ALA A 910 4.89 -2.89 44.73
C ALA A 910 4.04 -2.45 45.93
N ASP A 911 3.91 -1.13 46.11
CA ASP A 911 3.09 -0.49 47.14
C ASP A 911 2.17 0.53 46.45
N PHE A 912 0.89 0.60 46.85
CA PHE A 912 -0.10 1.51 46.24
C PHE A 912 -0.77 2.38 47.30
N GLU A 913 -0.93 3.66 47.00
CA GLU A 913 -1.59 4.64 47.87
C GLU A 913 -2.56 5.50 47.05
N VAL A 914 -3.73 5.81 47.60
CA VAL A 914 -4.70 6.69 46.95
C VAL A 914 -4.80 8.01 47.71
N TYR A 915 -4.86 9.12 46.97
CA TYR A 915 -5.00 10.47 47.50
C TYR A 915 -6.19 11.16 46.85
N ASP A 916 -6.90 12.00 47.60
CA ASP A 916 -7.87 12.93 47.01
C ASP A 916 -7.17 14.11 46.30
N LEU A 917 -7.93 14.92 45.56
CA LEU A 917 -7.40 16.10 44.85
C LEU A 917 -6.82 17.19 45.79
N MET A 918 -7.08 17.12 47.10
CA MET A 918 -6.49 18.02 48.09
C MET A 918 -5.19 17.45 48.68
N GLY A 919 -4.74 16.28 48.20
CA GLY A 919 -3.53 15.60 48.64
C GLY A 919 -3.68 14.81 49.95
N ARG A 920 -4.91 14.52 50.40
CA ARG A 920 -5.14 13.70 51.60
C ARG A 920 -5.16 12.22 51.21
N LYS A 921 -4.36 11.40 51.90
CA LYS A 921 -4.33 9.95 51.72
C LYS A 921 -5.65 9.32 52.14
N ILE A 922 -6.19 8.43 51.32
CA ILE A 922 -7.41 7.66 51.55
C ILE A 922 -7.03 6.18 51.68
N ASP A 923 -7.46 5.55 52.77
CA ASP A 923 -7.19 4.13 52.99
C ASP A 923 -8.14 3.27 52.16
N ILE A 924 -7.57 2.40 51.33
CA ILE A 924 -8.29 1.43 50.49
C ILE A 924 -7.68 0.03 50.69
N THR A 925 -8.47 -1.01 50.41
CA THR A 925 -7.97 -2.39 50.50
C THR A 925 -7.35 -2.80 49.17
N VAL A 926 -6.06 -3.18 49.20
CA VAL A 926 -5.35 -3.75 48.04
C VAL A 926 -5.39 -5.28 48.14
N LYS A 927 -5.93 -5.95 47.13
CA LYS A 927 -5.84 -7.41 46.98
C LYS A 927 -4.68 -7.73 46.04
N ASN A 928 -3.59 -8.24 46.61
CA ASN A 928 -2.41 -8.64 45.84
C ASN A 928 -2.57 -10.04 45.26
N THR A 929 -2.42 -10.17 43.95
CA THR A 929 -2.27 -11.46 43.27
C THR A 929 -1.02 -11.38 42.41
N TYR A 930 0.09 -12.03 42.79
CA TYR A 930 1.33 -11.99 41.99
C TYR A 930 1.31 -12.89 40.75
N ALA A 931 0.14 -13.45 40.39
CA ALA A 931 -0.01 -14.14 39.12
C ALA A 931 -0.31 -13.08 38.05
N ASN A 932 0.55 -13.02 37.02
CA ASN A 932 0.39 -12.19 35.81
C ASN A 932 0.60 -10.68 35.98
N HIS A 933 1.38 -10.22 36.96
CA HIS A 933 1.74 -8.79 37.11
C HIS A 933 0.56 -7.81 37.30
N GLN A 934 -0.59 -8.29 37.81
CA GLN A 934 -1.79 -7.49 38.04
C GLN A 934 -2.10 -7.29 39.54
N PHE A 935 -2.57 -6.09 39.91
CA PHE A 935 -2.98 -5.72 41.27
C PHE A 935 -4.39 -5.16 41.24
N GLN A 936 -5.24 -5.54 42.21
CA GLN A 936 -6.61 -5.06 42.27
C GLN A 936 -6.85 -4.24 43.54
N LEU A 937 -7.31 -3.01 43.36
CA LEU A 937 -7.69 -2.07 44.41
C LEU A 937 -9.21 -2.06 44.53
N ASP A 938 -9.72 -2.29 45.73
CA ASP A 938 -11.14 -2.09 46.04
C ASP A 938 -11.39 -0.61 46.35
N VAL A 939 -12.06 0.07 45.41
CA VAL A 939 -12.37 1.50 45.48
C VAL A 939 -13.85 1.76 45.71
N SER A 940 -14.64 0.74 46.03
CA SER A 940 -16.08 0.84 46.29
C SER A 940 -16.44 1.83 47.41
N SER A 941 -15.53 2.03 48.36
CA SER A 941 -15.69 2.96 49.49
C SER A 941 -15.44 4.43 49.12
N LEU A 942 -14.86 4.72 47.95
CA LEU A 942 -14.60 6.08 47.50
C LEU A 942 -15.89 6.75 47.03
N LYS A 943 -16.06 8.03 47.34
CA LYS A 943 -17.15 8.85 46.77
C LYS A 943 -16.86 9.13 45.30
N GLN A 944 -17.91 9.36 44.51
CA GLN A 944 -17.77 9.82 43.13
C GLN A 944 -16.86 11.05 43.06
N GLY A 945 -15.87 11.01 42.16
CA GLY A 945 -14.84 12.05 42.07
C GLY A 945 -13.52 11.54 41.51
N VAL A 946 -12.53 12.43 41.50
CA VAL A 946 -11.21 12.17 40.93
C VAL A 946 -10.21 11.94 42.06
N TYR A 947 -9.34 10.96 41.88
CA TYR A 947 -8.31 10.58 42.83
C TYR A 947 -6.95 10.42 42.15
N ILE A 948 -5.89 10.53 42.94
CA ILE A 948 -4.50 10.28 42.52
C ILE A 948 -4.07 8.94 43.12
N LEU A 949 -3.80 7.98 42.26
CA LEU A 949 -3.10 6.75 42.60
C LEU A 949 -1.60 7.01 42.56
N LYS A 950 -0.93 6.82 43.69
CA LYS A 950 0.52 6.80 43.79
C LYS A 950 0.97 5.35 43.90
N SER A 951 1.67 4.87 42.88
CA SER A 951 2.24 3.53 42.85
C SER A 951 3.74 3.61 43.09
N LYS A 952 4.26 2.74 43.94
CA LYS A 952 5.69 2.61 44.19
C LYS A 952 6.14 1.18 43.87
N VAL A 953 6.84 1.02 42.76
CA VAL A 953 7.24 -0.29 42.21
C VAL A 953 8.75 -0.36 42.17
N ASN A 954 9.34 -1.39 42.79
CA ASN A 954 10.78 -1.60 42.92
C ASN A 954 11.57 -0.38 43.46
N GLY A 955 10.91 0.55 44.16
CA GLY A 955 11.50 1.78 44.70
C GLY A 955 11.19 3.05 43.92
N LEU A 956 10.73 2.94 42.67
CA LEU A 956 10.34 4.03 41.76
C LEU A 956 8.90 4.46 42.05
N SER A 957 8.58 5.75 41.92
CA SER A 957 7.26 6.29 42.31
C SER A 957 6.56 6.97 41.14
N ILE A 958 5.42 6.43 40.73
CA ILE A 958 4.59 6.98 39.67
C ILE A 958 3.25 7.45 40.23
N ASN A 959 2.72 8.54 39.68
CA ASN A 959 1.40 9.06 40.03
C ASN A 959 0.49 9.01 38.81
N GLN A 960 -0.66 8.37 38.93
CA GLN A 960 -1.69 8.30 37.90
C GLN A 960 -3.03 8.77 38.44
N ARG A 961 -3.85 9.36 37.58
CA ARG A 961 -5.17 9.87 37.95
C ARG A 961 -6.23 8.83 37.55
N PHE A 962 -7.17 8.56 38.45
CA PHE A 962 -8.36 7.78 38.11
C PHE A 962 -9.64 8.46 38.56
N THR A 963 -10.74 8.17 37.87
CA THR A 963 -12.06 8.71 38.14
C THR A 963 -12.96 7.63 38.72
N LYS A 964 -13.55 7.88 39.89
CA LYS A 964 -14.60 7.05 40.49
C LYS A 964 -15.95 7.61 40.04
N LEU A 965 -16.76 6.77 39.38
CA LEU A 965 -18.14 7.11 38.99
C LEU A 965 -19.13 6.87 40.12
#